data_AF-A0A1C5EK21-F1
#
_entry.id   AF-A0A1C5EK21-F1
#
_cell.length_a   1.000
_cell.length_b   1.000
_cell.length_c   1.000
_cell.angle_alpha   90.00
_cell.angle_beta   90.00
_cell.angle_gamma   90.00
#
_symmetry.space_group_name_H-M   'P 1'
#
loop_
_entity.id
_entity.type
_entity.pdbx_description
1 polymer ?
#
loop_
_entity_poly.entity_id
_entity_poly.type
_entity_poly.pdbx_seq_one_letter_code
_entity_poly.pdbx_strand_id
1 'polypeptide(L)'
;MHDDRRIIEARIRKLLDRVIRPALHGAARPLDLSAWFVDGEPVPVADALDADYEPFALGATWGGPWATTWLRAGAEIPEEWTGRRVEAVFDLGFDLTKGPGGQAEGLVHDAHGSPLLGLHPYNRSVLLAESATGGARVDLLIELAANPPIVGSAGLHLHHGSPETAGSEHIYRLEQAEIAVREDDVWHLIHDIEVLDELMHELPVGSSRRHDILYALRRAADAVDPADVANTAARARDRLAGVLSRPANASAHTVAAVGHAHIDSAWLWPVRETVRKCARTFTNMTALAQEYPELVFACSSAQQYAWMKERRPEIFARMKKAAADGNWVPVGGMWVEADGNLPGGEALARQLVYGRRFFAQEFGVEQEGVWLPDSFGYTAAYPQLAKLAGAKWFLTQKLSWNETNKLPHHTFSWEGIDGSRIFTHFPPIDSYNASLTARELAHAESNFADKGVATRSLAPFGYGDGGGGPSRSMLEKARRLRDLEGSPKVVIESPDVFFAAARAEREDARLPVWRGELYLETHRGTYTSQARTKRGNRRGEALLREAELWAATAAVRVGAPYPYERLASLWRRVLLNQFHDILPGSSIAWVHRQAEREYGEIHAELETLIAEAAGRLPAGPALLNAGPYARREVAVVPGSAVPGGQRLADGRTAVLAEVAALASGGTVDAPRAGVTATAQDGGFVLDNGVVTVVVDRRGLLTSVYDHTARREAIAPGAAGNLLQLHPDDPNLWSAWNIDTYYRDTVRDLDTADSVTLVDEGPLLASVRVERSCGSSRFVQHIEVTAESRQVTVRNDIDWQERDTVLKAAWPLDVHAERESAEIQFGHVQRPTHENTSWDAAR
;
A
#
# COMPACT_ATOMS: atom_id res chain seq x y z
N MET A 1 -4.54 46.77 32.38
CA MET A 1 -3.41 46.40 31.51
C MET A 1 -3.17 44.90 31.71
N HIS A 2 -4.12 44.07 31.28
CA HIS A 2 -4.11 42.63 31.55
C HIS A 2 -4.04 41.87 30.22
N ASP A 3 -3.15 40.89 30.13
CA ASP A 3 -3.10 39.94 29.00
C ASP A 3 -4.09 38.80 29.31
N ASP A 4 -5.32 38.95 28.83
CA ASP A 4 -6.39 37.96 29.03
C ASP A 4 -6.44 36.92 27.88
N ARG A 5 -5.44 36.88 27.00
CA ARG A 5 -5.43 36.03 25.79
C ARG A 5 -5.72 34.57 26.11
N ARG A 6 -4.98 33.97 27.05
CA ARG A 6 -5.13 32.54 27.41
C ARG A 6 -6.53 32.23 27.92
N ILE A 7 -7.16 33.18 28.61
CA ILE A 7 -8.53 33.04 29.14
C ILE A 7 -9.52 33.08 27.97
N ILE A 8 -9.33 33.97 27.01
CA ILE A 8 -10.17 34.08 25.80
C ILE A 8 -10.02 32.82 24.93
N GLU A 9 -8.79 32.38 24.64
CA GLU A 9 -8.48 31.15 23.89
C GLU A 9 -9.18 29.94 24.53
N ALA A 10 -9.04 29.76 25.85
CA ALA A 10 -9.71 28.67 26.58
C ALA A 10 -11.25 28.77 26.54
N ARG A 11 -11.81 30.00 26.57
CA ARG A 11 -13.25 30.23 26.44
C ARG A 11 -13.76 29.84 25.05
N ILE A 12 -13.04 30.21 23.99
CA ILE A 12 -13.42 29.90 22.60
C ILE A 12 -13.47 28.38 22.41
N ARG A 13 -12.41 27.67 22.81
CA ARG A 13 -12.37 26.20 22.74
C ARG A 13 -13.53 25.56 23.50
N LYS A 14 -13.74 25.96 24.76
CA LYS A 14 -14.85 25.45 25.57
C LYS A 14 -16.21 25.70 24.90
N LEU A 15 -16.42 26.90 24.34
CA LEU A 15 -17.67 27.26 23.67
C LEU A 15 -17.88 26.40 22.42
N LEU A 16 -16.85 26.27 21.58
CA LEU A 16 -16.92 25.46 20.36
C LEU A 16 -17.26 24.00 20.69
N ASP A 17 -16.51 23.37 21.60
CA ASP A 17 -16.61 21.94 21.86
C ASP A 17 -17.85 21.55 22.67
N ARG A 18 -18.25 22.37 23.65
CA ARG A 18 -19.30 22.02 24.62
C ARG A 18 -20.64 22.68 24.37
N VAL A 19 -20.72 23.67 23.48
CA VAL A 19 -21.95 24.45 23.25
C VAL A 19 -22.30 24.48 21.76
N ILE A 20 -21.39 24.92 20.90
CA ILE A 20 -21.70 25.12 19.47
C ILE A 20 -21.78 23.79 18.73
N ARG A 21 -20.78 22.91 18.85
CA ARG A 21 -20.78 21.62 18.14
C ARG A 21 -21.93 20.69 18.55
N PRO A 22 -22.30 20.58 19.85
CA PRO A 22 -23.47 19.79 20.24
C PRO A 22 -24.81 20.35 19.71
N ALA A 23 -24.89 21.66 19.43
CA ALA A 23 -26.09 22.31 18.89
C ALA A 23 -26.22 22.19 17.36
N LEU A 24 -25.33 21.44 16.70
CA LEU A 24 -25.32 21.27 15.25
C LEU A 24 -26.60 20.62 14.71
N HIS A 25 -27.06 19.63 15.46
CA HIS A 25 -28.31 18.91 15.26
C HIS A 25 -29.26 19.38 16.36
N GLY A 26 -30.35 20.04 15.95
CA GLY A 26 -31.32 20.66 16.85
C GLY A 26 -32.35 19.65 17.36
N ALA A 27 -33.61 19.81 16.95
CA ALA A 27 -34.66 18.84 17.27
C ALA A 27 -34.35 17.48 16.63
N ALA A 28 -34.46 16.40 17.41
CA ALA A 28 -34.19 15.02 16.98
C ALA A 28 -35.30 14.04 17.39
N ARG A 29 -35.45 12.95 16.63
CA ARG A 29 -36.37 11.83 16.88
C ARG A 29 -35.65 10.51 16.62
N PRO A 30 -35.73 9.52 17.55
CA PRO A 30 -35.09 8.23 17.34
C PRO A 30 -35.68 7.51 16.12
N LEU A 31 -34.84 6.73 15.44
CA LEU A 31 -35.28 5.81 14.38
C LEU A 31 -35.84 4.51 15.01
N ASP A 32 -36.87 3.94 14.41
CA ASP A 32 -37.34 2.59 14.68
C ASP A 32 -36.38 1.58 14.03
N LEU A 33 -35.78 0.71 14.84
CA LEU A 33 -34.69 -0.15 14.40
C LEU A 33 -35.06 -1.63 14.40
N SER A 34 -34.61 -2.32 13.36
CA SER A 34 -34.56 -3.79 13.34
C SER A 34 -33.28 -4.25 12.66
N ALA A 35 -32.72 -5.37 13.10
CA ALA A 35 -31.43 -5.85 12.64
C ALA A 35 -31.52 -7.29 12.11
N TRP A 36 -30.64 -7.60 11.17
CA TRP A 36 -30.37 -8.95 10.71
C TRP A 36 -28.86 -9.23 10.80
N PHE A 37 -28.50 -10.23 11.59
CA PHE A 37 -27.11 -10.65 11.78
C PHE A 37 -26.74 -11.70 10.73
N VAL A 38 -25.74 -11.40 9.90
CA VAL A 38 -25.31 -12.29 8.82
C VAL A 38 -24.27 -13.27 9.36
N ASP A 39 -24.55 -14.56 9.20
CA ASP A 39 -23.60 -15.62 9.48
C ASP A 39 -22.58 -15.75 8.34
N GLY A 40 -21.29 -15.56 8.64
CA GLY A 40 -20.20 -15.77 7.70
C GLY A 40 -19.89 -14.58 6.79
N GLU A 41 -19.93 -14.79 5.47
CA GLU A 41 -19.49 -13.80 4.48
C GLU A 41 -20.57 -12.73 4.21
N PRO A 42 -20.18 -11.48 3.87
CA PRO A 42 -21.12 -10.43 3.50
C PRO A 42 -22.01 -10.84 2.32
N VAL A 43 -23.29 -10.48 2.39
CA VAL A 43 -24.31 -10.80 1.37
C VAL A 43 -24.65 -9.58 0.49
N PRO A 44 -25.12 -9.80 -0.75
CA PRO A 44 -25.70 -8.74 -1.59
C PRO A 44 -26.89 -8.02 -0.94
N VAL A 45 -27.12 -6.76 -1.35
CA VAL A 45 -28.26 -5.95 -0.86
C VAL A 45 -29.62 -6.56 -1.18
N ALA A 46 -29.74 -7.30 -2.28
CA ALA A 46 -30.98 -7.99 -2.64
C ALA A 46 -31.42 -8.99 -1.55
N ASP A 47 -30.47 -9.77 -1.02
CA ASP A 47 -30.76 -10.73 0.04
C ASP A 47 -31.16 -10.00 1.34
N ALA A 48 -30.56 -8.85 1.62
CA ALA A 48 -30.91 -8.02 2.78
C ALA A 48 -32.28 -7.36 2.68
N LEU A 49 -32.78 -7.10 1.46
CA LEU A 49 -34.15 -6.60 1.26
C LEU A 49 -35.20 -7.68 1.56
N ASP A 50 -34.86 -8.95 1.34
CA ASP A 50 -35.77 -10.08 1.53
C ASP A 50 -35.60 -10.81 2.88
N ALA A 51 -34.56 -10.48 3.65
CA ALA A 51 -34.26 -11.12 4.93
C ALA A 51 -35.28 -10.82 6.04
N ASP A 52 -35.30 -11.69 7.05
CA ASP A 52 -36.09 -11.54 8.27
C ASP A 52 -35.32 -10.72 9.32
N TYR A 53 -35.90 -9.57 9.71
CA TYR A 53 -35.30 -8.66 10.69
C TYR A 53 -35.97 -8.81 12.05
N GLU A 54 -35.17 -8.78 13.10
CA GLU A 54 -35.63 -8.78 14.48
C GLU A 54 -35.54 -7.38 15.12
N PRO A 55 -36.42 -7.04 16.09
CA PRO A 55 -36.36 -5.75 16.78
C PRO A 55 -34.97 -5.46 17.36
N PHE A 56 -34.45 -4.26 17.09
CA PHE A 56 -33.15 -3.82 17.58
C PHE A 56 -33.29 -2.52 18.36
N ALA A 57 -32.42 -2.29 19.35
CA ALA A 57 -32.53 -1.13 20.24
C ALA A 57 -31.25 -0.32 20.27
N LEU A 58 -31.39 1.00 20.44
CA LEU A 58 -30.25 1.87 20.73
C LEU A 58 -29.53 1.39 22.00
N GLY A 59 -28.20 1.37 21.97
CA GLY A 59 -27.37 0.84 23.05
C GLY A 59 -27.22 -0.68 23.06
N ALA A 60 -27.79 -1.41 22.11
CA ALA A 60 -27.50 -2.83 21.93
C ALA A 60 -26.11 -3.05 21.31
N THR A 61 -25.44 -4.13 21.72
CA THR A 61 -24.17 -4.57 21.14
C THR A 61 -24.39 -5.31 19.82
N TRP A 62 -23.49 -5.14 18.86
CA TRP A 62 -23.58 -5.78 17.55
C TRP A 62 -22.20 -6.14 17.00
N GLY A 63 -22.19 -7.03 15.99
CA GLY A 63 -21.05 -7.28 15.14
C GLY A 63 -19.93 -8.10 15.81
N GLY A 64 -19.90 -9.41 15.55
CA GLY A 64 -18.68 -10.19 15.77
C GLY A 64 -17.54 -9.71 14.87
N PRO A 65 -16.26 -9.98 15.17
CA PRO A 65 -15.15 -9.52 14.35
C PRO A 65 -15.29 -9.96 12.89
N TRP A 66 -15.22 -8.99 11.99
CA TRP A 66 -15.38 -9.17 10.53
C TRP A 66 -16.78 -9.56 10.04
N ALA A 67 -17.77 -9.62 10.94
CA ALA A 67 -19.14 -9.94 10.63
C ALA A 67 -19.87 -8.76 9.97
N THR A 68 -21.00 -9.08 9.34
CA THR A 68 -21.90 -8.08 8.75
C THR A 68 -23.22 -8.09 9.51
N THR A 69 -23.77 -6.90 9.77
CA THR A 69 -25.11 -6.73 10.32
C THR A 69 -25.87 -5.78 9.42
N TRP A 70 -27.06 -6.15 8.98
CA TRP A 70 -27.95 -5.24 8.28
C TRP A 70 -28.90 -4.59 9.27
N LEU A 71 -29.07 -3.28 9.18
CA LEU A 71 -29.98 -2.50 10.02
C LEU A 71 -31.06 -1.88 9.12
N ARG A 72 -32.33 -2.07 9.45
CA ARG A 72 -33.44 -1.26 8.93
C ARG A 72 -33.72 -0.16 9.92
N ALA A 73 -33.79 1.08 9.43
CA ALA A 73 -34.07 2.25 10.23
C ALA A 73 -35.21 3.05 9.61
N GLY A 74 -36.33 3.12 10.31
CA GLY A 74 -37.55 3.80 9.88
C GLY A 74 -37.90 4.99 10.76
N ALA A 75 -38.52 6.03 10.18
CA ALA A 75 -39.16 7.11 10.93
C ALA A 75 -40.15 7.88 10.05
N GLU A 76 -40.93 8.77 10.67
CA GLU A 76 -41.74 9.77 9.97
C GLU A 76 -41.20 11.16 10.32
N ILE A 77 -41.02 12.02 9.31
CA ILE A 77 -40.59 13.40 9.53
C ILE A 77 -41.72 14.17 10.22
N PRO A 78 -41.49 14.76 11.41
CA PRO A 78 -42.51 15.55 12.11
C PRO A 78 -43.00 16.75 11.28
N GLU A 79 -44.30 17.06 11.41
CA GLU A 79 -44.93 18.18 10.70
C GLU A 79 -44.23 19.53 10.98
N GLU A 80 -43.77 19.73 12.22
CA GLU A 80 -43.05 20.93 12.63
C GLU A 80 -41.68 21.13 11.95
N TRP A 81 -41.16 20.12 11.25
CA TRP A 81 -39.88 20.20 10.53
C TRP A 81 -40.05 20.54 9.05
N THR A 82 -41.28 20.79 8.58
CA THR A 82 -41.53 21.20 7.19
C THR A 82 -40.69 22.42 6.81
N GLY A 83 -40.00 22.35 5.67
CA GLY A 83 -39.12 23.40 5.17
C GLY A 83 -37.72 23.43 5.81
N ARG A 84 -37.42 22.54 6.76
CA ARG A 84 -36.09 22.45 7.39
C ARG A 84 -35.21 21.41 6.68
N ARG A 85 -33.89 21.57 6.78
CA ARG A 85 -32.92 20.55 6.39
C ARG A 85 -32.91 19.43 7.44
N VAL A 86 -33.16 18.19 7.02
CA VAL A 86 -33.25 17.03 7.90
C VAL A 86 -32.24 15.97 7.48
N GLU A 87 -31.52 15.42 8.45
CA GLU A 87 -30.51 14.38 8.27
C GLU A 87 -30.80 13.18 9.18
N ALA A 88 -30.44 11.97 8.75
CA ALA A 88 -30.30 10.82 9.63
C ALA A 88 -28.88 10.79 10.20
N VAL A 89 -28.73 10.65 11.52
CA VAL A 89 -27.45 10.72 12.23
C VAL A 89 -27.18 9.40 12.94
N PHE A 90 -25.97 8.86 12.75
CA PHE A 90 -25.55 7.57 13.29
C PHE A 90 -24.24 7.66 14.09
N ASP A 91 -24.16 6.86 15.13
CA ASP A 91 -22.92 6.51 15.84
C ASP A 91 -22.90 5.01 16.05
N LEU A 92 -22.06 4.33 15.29
CA LEU A 92 -21.99 2.87 15.28
C LEU A 92 -21.13 2.32 16.44
N GLY A 93 -20.68 3.19 17.36
CA GLY A 93 -19.67 2.89 18.36
C GLY A 93 -18.28 3.34 17.89
N PHE A 94 -18.21 4.51 17.25
CA PHE A 94 -16.98 5.00 16.64
C PHE A 94 -15.91 5.40 17.67
N ASP A 95 -14.66 5.03 17.41
CA ASP A 95 -13.49 5.53 18.13
C ASP A 95 -12.92 6.76 17.40
N LEU A 96 -13.22 7.95 17.94
CA LEU A 96 -12.78 9.22 17.38
C LEU A 96 -11.28 9.49 17.53
N THR A 97 -10.55 8.66 18.28
CA THR A 97 -9.09 8.76 18.42
C THR A 97 -8.34 8.12 17.26
N LYS A 98 -9.06 7.46 16.34
CA LYS A 98 -8.50 6.73 15.20
C LYS A 98 -9.09 7.25 13.88
N GLY A 99 -8.36 6.99 12.78
CA GLY A 99 -8.86 7.20 11.43
C GLY A 99 -10.08 6.31 11.10
N PRO A 100 -10.75 6.52 9.95
CA PRO A 100 -11.92 5.72 9.56
C PRO A 100 -11.60 4.25 9.25
N GLY A 101 -10.34 3.92 8.95
CA GLY A 101 -9.88 2.55 8.75
C GLY A 101 -9.84 1.73 10.05
N GLY A 102 -10.05 0.41 9.95
CA GLY A 102 -9.90 -0.51 11.09
C GLY A 102 -10.91 -0.33 12.22
N GLN A 103 -12.13 0.12 11.94
CA GLN A 103 -13.21 0.19 12.94
C GLN A 103 -14.60 0.02 12.30
N ALA A 104 -15.68 0.18 13.07
CA ALA A 104 -17.05 0.12 12.56
C ALA A 104 -17.24 1.04 11.34
N GLU A 105 -17.85 0.51 10.29
CA GLU A 105 -18.17 1.23 9.06
C GLU A 105 -19.57 0.82 8.57
N GLY A 106 -20.24 1.68 7.80
CA GLY A 106 -21.58 1.38 7.28
C GLY A 106 -21.76 1.80 5.81
N LEU A 107 -22.64 1.14 5.07
CA LEU A 107 -23.14 1.61 3.77
C LEU A 107 -24.66 1.74 3.83
N VAL A 108 -25.15 2.97 3.75
CA VAL A 108 -26.58 3.30 3.79
C VAL A 108 -27.16 3.20 2.39
N HIS A 109 -28.31 2.57 2.29
CA HIS A 109 -29.11 2.42 1.09
C HIS A 109 -30.50 3.00 1.34
N ASP A 110 -31.18 3.38 0.26
CA ASP A 110 -32.61 3.67 0.30
C ASP A 110 -33.45 2.39 0.43
N ALA A 111 -34.78 2.54 0.53
CA ALA A 111 -35.74 1.44 0.60
C ALA A 111 -35.72 0.48 -0.60
N HIS A 112 -35.03 0.84 -1.69
CA HIS A 112 -34.89 0.03 -2.90
C HIS A 112 -33.50 -0.60 -3.05
N GLY A 113 -32.61 -0.41 -2.06
CA GLY A 113 -31.26 -0.93 -2.07
C GLY A 113 -30.27 -0.09 -2.88
N SER A 114 -30.62 1.14 -3.28
CA SER A 114 -29.67 2.04 -3.95
C SER A 114 -28.74 2.69 -2.92
N PRO A 115 -27.41 2.69 -3.14
CA PRO A 115 -26.48 3.26 -2.17
C PRO A 115 -26.67 4.79 -2.05
N LEU A 116 -26.68 5.31 -0.83
CA LEU A 116 -26.82 6.74 -0.54
C LEU A 116 -25.52 7.34 -0.03
N LEU A 117 -24.93 6.73 1.01
CA LEU A 117 -23.74 7.24 1.70
C LEU A 117 -23.06 6.13 2.52
N GLY A 118 -21.74 6.18 2.63
CA GLY A 118 -20.97 5.39 3.58
C GLY A 118 -20.77 6.10 4.93
N LEU A 119 -21.04 5.40 6.03
CA LEU A 119 -20.84 5.84 7.41
C LEU A 119 -19.44 5.49 7.92
N HIS A 120 -18.80 6.44 8.59
CA HIS A 120 -17.57 6.30 9.34
C HIS A 120 -17.48 7.44 10.38
N PRO A 121 -16.49 7.46 11.30
CA PRO A 121 -16.42 8.44 12.40
C PRO A 121 -16.54 9.91 12.00
N TYR A 122 -16.10 10.24 10.79
CA TYR A 122 -16.06 11.61 10.25
C TYR A 122 -17.10 11.87 9.14
N ASN A 123 -17.99 10.90 8.89
CA ASN A 123 -19.15 11.05 8.02
C ASN A 123 -20.33 10.29 8.63
N ARG A 124 -21.02 10.97 9.55
CA ARG A 124 -22.02 10.37 10.44
C ARG A 124 -23.46 10.65 10.05
N SER A 125 -23.70 11.54 9.08
CA SER A 125 -25.04 11.96 8.72
C SER A 125 -25.35 11.84 7.23
N VAL A 126 -26.57 11.39 6.95
CA VAL A 126 -27.15 11.20 5.62
C VAL A 126 -28.22 12.25 5.40
N LEU A 127 -28.12 13.00 4.30
CA LEU A 127 -29.14 13.97 3.91
C LEU A 127 -30.43 13.24 3.55
N LEU A 128 -31.53 13.55 4.24
CA LEU A 128 -32.86 13.03 3.92
C LEU A 128 -33.65 14.02 3.06
N ALA A 129 -33.59 15.31 3.43
CA ALA A 129 -34.20 16.39 2.68
C ALA A 129 -33.50 17.72 2.94
N GLU A 130 -33.23 18.51 1.90
CA GLU A 130 -32.79 19.90 2.05
C GLU A 130 -33.91 20.80 2.58
N SER A 131 -35.13 20.52 2.16
CA SER A 131 -36.36 21.14 2.63
C SER A 131 -37.39 20.04 2.82
N ALA A 132 -37.58 19.62 4.08
CA ALA A 132 -38.41 18.48 4.41
C ALA A 132 -39.90 18.74 4.21
N THR A 133 -40.66 17.67 3.97
CA THR A 133 -42.13 17.67 3.97
C THR A 133 -42.59 16.89 5.20
N GLY A 134 -43.42 17.51 6.05
CA GLY A 134 -44.05 16.84 7.18
C GLY A 134 -44.80 15.57 6.77
N GLY A 135 -44.72 14.53 7.59
CA GLY A 135 -45.33 13.22 7.33
C GLY A 135 -44.60 12.35 6.31
N ALA A 136 -43.49 12.83 5.71
CA ALA A 136 -42.69 12.02 4.81
C ALA A 136 -42.05 10.84 5.55
N ARG A 137 -42.15 9.64 4.98
CA ARG A 137 -41.51 8.44 5.53
C ARG A 137 -40.04 8.40 5.19
N VAL A 138 -39.26 7.97 6.17
CA VAL A 138 -37.83 7.67 6.07
C VAL A 138 -37.71 6.16 6.23
N ASP A 139 -37.15 5.50 5.22
CA ASP A 139 -36.91 4.07 5.21
C ASP A 139 -35.49 3.81 4.69
N LEU A 140 -34.58 3.49 5.61
CA LEU A 140 -33.16 3.27 5.32
C LEU A 140 -32.76 1.82 5.59
N LEU A 141 -31.87 1.31 4.74
CA LEU A 141 -31.24 0.00 4.91
C LEU A 141 -29.72 0.18 5.00
N ILE A 142 -29.10 -0.23 6.12
CA ILE A 142 -27.69 0.01 6.39
C ILE A 142 -26.92 -1.31 6.50
N GLU A 143 -25.91 -1.50 5.65
CA GLU A 143 -24.94 -2.59 5.74
C GLU A 143 -23.83 -2.19 6.72
N LEU A 144 -23.80 -2.77 7.92
CA LEU A 144 -22.78 -2.51 8.94
C LEU A 144 -21.64 -3.54 8.86
N ALA A 145 -20.41 -3.05 8.88
CA ALA A 145 -19.19 -3.86 8.89
C ALA A 145 -18.49 -3.77 10.25
N ALA A 146 -18.39 -4.90 10.96
CA ALA A 146 -17.75 -4.98 12.26
C ALA A 146 -16.23 -5.22 12.14
N ASN A 147 -15.52 -4.27 11.53
CA ASN A 147 -14.06 -4.37 11.36
C ASN A 147 -13.36 -4.17 12.71
N PRO A 148 -12.51 -5.08 13.18
CA PRO A 148 -11.90 -4.99 14.49
C PRO A 148 -10.77 -3.95 14.58
N PRO A 149 -10.58 -3.34 15.77
CA PRO A 149 -9.62 -2.27 16.01
C PRO A 149 -8.18 -2.76 16.20
N ILE A 150 -7.63 -3.45 15.21
CA ILE A 150 -6.24 -3.93 15.22
C ILE A 150 -5.28 -2.74 15.24
N VAL A 151 -4.34 -2.72 16.20
CA VAL A 151 -3.27 -1.70 16.26
C VAL A 151 -1.93 -2.41 16.11
N GLY A 152 -1.53 -2.64 14.85
CA GLY A 152 -0.35 -3.43 14.52
C GLY A 152 0.94 -2.87 15.13
N SER A 153 1.13 -1.56 15.10
CA SER A 153 2.30 -0.88 15.66
C SER A 153 2.50 -1.05 17.17
N ALA A 154 1.41 -1.25 17.91
CA ALA A 154 1.42 -1.43 19.36
C ALA A 154 1.23 -2.90 19.78
N GLY A 155 1.09 -3.82 18.82
CA GLY A 155 0.80 -5.23 19.09
C GLY A 155 -0.54 -5.48 19.79
N LEU A 156 -1.51 -4.57 19.66
CA LEU A 156 -2.81 -4.70 20.31
C LEU A 156 -3.84 -5.35 19.38
N HIS A 157 -4.69 -6.21 19.96
CA HIS A 157 -5.78 -6.91 19.26
C HIS A 157 -5.32 -7.79 18.07
N LEU A 158 -4.07 -8.27 18.07
CA LEU A 158 -3.51 -9.07 16.96
C LEU A 158 -4.25 -10.39 16.69
N HIS A 159 -4.92 -10.96 17.70
CA HIS A 159 -5.75 -12.16 17.54
C HIS A 159 -6.95 -11.95 16.61
N HIS A 160 -7.31 -10.72 16.27
CA HIS A 160 -8.32 -10.46 15.25
C HIS A 160 -7.77 -10.60 13.82
N GLY A 161 -6.46 -10.71 13.62
CA GLY A 161 -5.82 -10.77 12.30
C GLY A 161 -6.08 -12.05 11.50
N SER A 162 -6.92 -12.94 12.01
CA SER A 162 -7.20 -14.28 11.47
C SER A 162 -8.61 -14.72 11.87
N PRO A 163 -9.44 -15.27 10.96
CA PRO A 163 -10.78 -15.77 11.32
C PRO A 163 -10.75 -16.83 12.43
N GLU A 164 -9.70 -17.65 12.47
CA GLU A 164 -9.53 -18.76 13.40
C GLU A 164 -9.22 -18.29 14.84
N THR A 165 -8.76 -17.06 15.01
CA THR A 165 -8.36 -16.49 16.31
C THR A 165 -9.22 -15.32 16.77
N ALA A 166 -10.06 -14.76 15.89
CA ALA A 166 -10.82 -13.54 16.16
C ALA A 166 -11.97 -13.72 17.17
N GLY A 167 -12.49 -14.94 17.33
CA GLY A 167 -13.68 -15.19 18.17
C GLY A 167 -14.97 -14.63 17.56
N SER A 168 -16.03 -14.58 18.36
CA SER A 168 -17.39 -14.21 17.90
C SER A 168 -18.10 -13.19 18.78
N GLU A 169 -17.43 -12.65 19.80
CA GLU A 169 -18.05 -11.67 20.71
C GLU A 169 -18.33 -10.35 19.98
N HIS A 170 -19.47 -9.72 20.28
CA HIS A 170 -19.80 -8.41 19.70
C HIS A 170 -18.78 -7.36 20.14
N ILE A 171 -18.23 -6.61 19.18
CA ILE A 171 -17.18 -5.62 19.44
C ILE A 171 -17.66 -4.17 19.36
N TYR A 172 -18.92 -3.96 18.97
CA TYR A 172 -19.51 -2.63 18.84
C TYR A 172 -20.82 -2.48 19.61
N ARG A 173 -21.20 -1.22 19.85
CA ARG A 173 -22.46 -0.81 20.46
C ARG A 173 -23.03 0.35 19.66
N LEU A 174 -24.30 0.29 19.29
CA LEU A 174 -24.95 1.39 18.57
C LEU A 174 -25.24 2.53 19.56
N GLU A 175 -24.53 3.64 19.44
CA GLU A 175 -24.60 4.78 20.38
C GLU A 175 -25.58 5.87 19.91
N GLN A 176 -25.84 6.00 18.60
CA GLN A 176 -26.80 6.96 18.05
C GLN A 176 -27.45 6.45 16.76
N ALA A 177 -28.76 6.67 16.62
CA ALA A 177 -29.53 6.43 15.40
C ALA A 177 -30.84 7.24 15.45
N GLU A 178 -30.86 8.39 14.80
CA GLU A 178 -31.99 9.33 14.86
C GLU A 178 -32.11 10.17 13.59
N ILE A 179 -33.28 10.75 13.35
CA ILE A 179 -33.44 11.87 12.42
C ILE A 179 -33.33 13.18 13.20
N ALA A 180 -32.66 14.18 12.63
CA ALA A 180 -32.46 15.47 13.28
C ALA A 180 -32.49 16.63 12.30
N VAL A 181 -32.96 17.79 12.78
CA VAL A 181 -32.88 19.06 12.06
C VAL A 181 -31.44 19.55 12.08
N ARG A 182 -30.92 19.85 10.89
CA ARG A 182 -29.56 20.34 10.71
C ARG A 182 -29.54 21.87 10.72
N GLU A 183 -28.81 22.46 11.67
CA GLU A 183 -28.73 23.92 11.80
C GLU A 183 -27.56 24.48 10.98
N ASP A 184 -27.86 25.10 9.82
CA ASP A 184 -26.86 25.55 8.85
C ASP A 184 -26.01 26.74 9.33
N ASP A 185 -26.59 27.70 10.06
CA ASP A 185 -25.78 28.78 10.64
C ASP A 185 -24.83 28.26 11.72
N VAL A 186 -25.23 27.24 12.47
CA VAL A 186 -24.34 26.57 13.44
C VAL A 186 -23.21 25.84 12.71
N TRP A 187 -23.52 25.16 11.60
CA TRP A 187 -22.50 24.51 10.75
C TRP A 187 -21.42 25.48 10.31
N HIS A 188 -21.81 26.60 9.70
CA HIS A 188 -20.84 27.56 9.21
C HIS A 188 -20.11 28.27 10.35
N LEU A 189 -20.79 28.53 11.49
CA LEU A 189 -20.14 29.12 12.66
C LEU A 189 -19.02 28.22 13.23
N ILE A 190 -19.22 26.89 13.26
CA ILE A 190 -18.17 25.94 13.67
C ILE A 190 -16.93 26.14 12.81
N HIS A 191 -17.07 26.14 11.48
CA HIS A 191 -15.94 26.27 10.56
C HIS A 191 -15.31 27.66 10.58
N ASP A 192 -16.12 28.71 10.75
CA ASP A 192 -15.64 30.09 10.91
C ASP A 192 -14.74 30.21 12.15
N ILE A 193 -15.16 29.62 13.28
CA ILE A 193 -14.38 29.62 14.52
C ILE A 193 -13.16 28.72 14.40
N GLU A 194 -13.30 27.48 13.90
CA GLU A 194 -12.20 26.53 13.76
C GLU A 194 -11.04 27.09 12.93
N VAL A 195 -11.33 27.57 11.71
CA VAL A 195 -10.28 28.09 10.80
C VAL A 195 -9.56 29.29 11.42
N LEU A 196 -10.30 30.21 12.04
CA LEU A 196 -9.73 31.39 12.67
C LEU A 196 -8.95 31.06 13.95
N ASP A 197 -9.46 30.16 14.79
CA ASP A 197 -8.79 29.73 16.02
C ASP A 197 -7.49 29.01 15.68
N GLU A 198 -7.52 28.06 14.75
CA GLU A 198 -6.33 27.36 14.27
C GLU A 198 -5.29 28.35 13.70
N LEU A 199 -5.70 29.25 12.79
CA LEU A 199 -4.81 30.27 12.22
C LEU A 199 -4.20 31.19 13.29
N MET A 200 -5.01 31.65 14.24
CA MET A 200 -4.56 32.51 15.32
C MET A 200 -3.42 31.89 16.14
N HIS A 201 -3.43 30.57 16.34
CA HIS A 201 -2.39 29.87 17.09
C HIS A 201 -1.06 29.82 16.31
N GLU A 202 -1.10 29.70 14.98
CA GLU A 202 0.08 29.68 14.10
C GLU A 202 0.70 31.07 13.88
N LEU A 203 -0.09 32.13 14.02
CA LEU A 203 0.41 33.49 13.84
C LEU A 203 1.33 33.93 14.99
N PRO A 204 2.38 34.74 14.72
CA PRO A 204 3.26 35.27 15.75
C PRO A 204 2.49 36.00 16.85
N VAL A 205 2.88 35.79 18.11
CA VAL A 205 2.21 36.37 19.28
C VAL A 205 2.11 37.89 19.20
N GLY A 206 3.14 38.56 18.68
CA GLY A 206 3.16 40.03 18.54
C GLY A 206 2.47 40.57 17.29
N SER A 207 1.87 39.73 16.43
CA SER A 207 1.27 40.19 15.18
C SER A 207 -0.11 40.82 15.40
N SER A 208 -0.38 41.95 14.74
CA SER A 208 -1.69 42.61 14.80
C SER A 208 -2.81 41.69 14.33
N ARG A 209 -2.55 40.89 13.29
CA ARG A 209 -3.51 39.93 12.73
C ARG A 209 -3.99 38.91 13.76
N ARG A 210 -3.08 38.35 14.57
CA ARG A 210 -3.45 37.40 15.64
C ARG A 210 -4.41 38.05 16.64
N HIS A 211 -4.12 39.27 17.07
CA HIS A 211 -4.95 39.99 18.03
C HIS A 211 -6.30 40.39 17.43
N ASP A 212 -6.34 40.84 16.17
CA ASP A 212 -7.59 41.12 15.46
C ASP A 212 -8.52 39.89 15.44
N ILE A 213 -7.97 38.71 15.13
CA ILE A 213 -8.71 37.44 15.15
C ILE A 213 -9.19 37.09 16.56
N LEU A 214 -8.31 37.16 17.57
CA LEU A 214 -8.66 36.88 18.97
C LEU A 214 -9.84 37.72 19.44
N TYR A 215 -9.84 39.02 19.13
CA TYR A 215 -10.94 39.92 19.50
C TYR A 215 -12.21 39.67 18.68
N ALA A 216 -12.10 39.29 17.41
CA ALA A 216 -13.25 38.88 16.60
C ALA A 216 -13.91 37.61 17.18
N LEU A 217 -13.11 36.58 17.49
CA LEU A 217 -13.57 35.35 18.13
C LEU A 217 -14.20 35.61 19.50
N ARG A 218 -13.61 36.50 20.31
CA ARG A 218 -14.22 36.94 21.58
C ARG A 218 -15.61 37.55 21.35
N ARG A 219 -15.75 38.47 20.40
CA ARG A 219 -17.05 39.11 20.10
C ARG A 219 -18.07 38.13 19.54
N ALA A 220 -17.64 37.14 18.76
CA ALA A 220 -18.50 36.05 18.32
C ALA A 220 -18.97 35.21 19.52
N ALA A 221 -18.06 34.86 20.43
CA ALA A 221 -18.37 34.14 21.66
C ALA A 221 -19.30 34.92 22.62
N ASP A 222 -19.28 36.26 22.60
CA ASP A 222 -20.23 37.12 23.32
C ASP A 222 -21.61 37.18 22.62
N ALA A 223 -21.67 36.89 21.32
CA ALA A 223 -22.89 36.94 20.53
C ALA A 223 -23.67 35.62 20.51
N VAL A 224 -23.05 34.50 20.87
CA VAL A 224 -23.71 33.20 21.02
C VAL A 224 -24.43 33.15 22.37
N ASP A 225 -25.73 32.86 22.35
CA ASP A 225 -26.46 32.46 23.55
C ASP A 225 -26.31 30.93 23.73
N PRO A 226 -25.66 30.44 24.80
CA PRO A 226 -25.51 29.01 25.02
C PRO A 226 -26.84 28.25 25.19
N ALA A 227 -27.93 28.94 25.51
CA ALA A 227 -29.26 28.35 25.60
C ALA A 227 -30.02 28.35 24.26
N ASP A 228 -29.56 29.12 23.27
CA ASP A 228 -30.22 29.28 21.97
C ASP A 228 -29.18 29.53 20.85
N VAL A 229 -28.32 28.53 20.66
CA VAL A 229 -27.22 28.63 19.69
C VAL A 229 -27.74 28.77 18.26
N ALA A 230 -28.78 28.01 17.89
CA ALA A 230 -29.32 27.98 16.54
C ALA A 230 -29.79 29.36 16.07
N ASN A 231 -30.54 30.09 16.90
CA ASN A 231 -31.06 31.42 16.52
C ASN A 231 -30.01 32.55 16.67
N THR A 232 -28.91 32.30 17.38
CA THR A 232 -27.87 33.33 17.61
C THR A 232 -26.61 33.12 16.77
N ALA A 233 -26.48 31.99 16.07
CA ALA A 233 -25.30 31.64 15.29
C ALA A 233 -25.01 32.65 14.16
N ALA A 234 -26.01 33.07 13.39
CA ALA A 234 -25.85 34.09 12.33
C ALA A 234 -25.21 35.38 12.86
N ARG A 235 -25.70 35.88 14.01
CA ARG A 235 -25.16 37.08 14.67
C ARG A 235 -23.70 36.91 15.11
N ALA A 236 -23.30 35.70 15.52
CA ALA A 236 -21.91 35.40 15.85
C ALA A 236 -21.03 35.39 14.60
N ARG A 237 -21.52 34.81 13.49
CA ARG A 237 -20.82 34.81 12.19
C ARG A 237 -20.57 36.21 11.66
N ASP A 238 -21.53 37.13 11.80
CA ASP A 238 -21.35 38.54 11.44
C ASP A 238 -20.15 39.19 12.14
N ARG A 239 -19.78 38.73 13.34
CA ARG A 239 -18.60 39.24 14.07
C ARG A 239 -17.28 38.75 13.49
N LEU A 240 -17.29 37.66 12.72
CA LEU A 240 -16.13 37.02 12.10
C LEU A 240 -15.96 37.42 10.62
N ALA A 241 -17.02 37.84 9.94
CA ALA A 241 -17.02 38.17 8.51
C ALA A 241 -15.90 39.16 8.10
N GLY A 242 -15.62 40.16 8.92
CA GLY A 242 -14.58 41.15 8.63
C GLY A 242 -13.15 40.60 8.70
N VAL A 243 -12.88 39.62 9.56
CA VAL A 243 -11.54 39.00 9.64
C VAL A 243 -11.37 37.87 8.61
N LEU A 244 -12.46 37.17 8.24
CA LEU A 244 -12.45 36.12 7.21
C LEU A 244 -12.30 36.66 5.79
N SER A 245 -12.79 37.86 5.50
CA SER A 245 -12.78 38.43 4.13
C SER A 245 -11.48 39.14 3.75
N ARG A 246 -10.46 39.18 4.62
CA ARG A 246 -9.18 39.84 4.33
C ARG A 246 -8.30 38.91 3.47
N PRO A 247 -7.83 39.36 2.29
CA PRO A 247 -7.15 38.50 1.31
C PRO A 247 -5.78 38.03 1.81
N ALA A 248 -5.30 36.88 1.31
CA ALA A 248 -3.96 36.41 1.62
C ALA A 248 -2.89 37.39 1.10
N ASN A 249 -1.70 37.36 1.70
CA ASN A 249 -0.58 38.17 1.24
C ASN A 249 -0.30 37.89 -0.26
N ALA A 250 0.10 38.91 -1.02
CA ALA A 250 0.40 38.74 -2.45
C ALA A 250 1.50 37.69 -2.72
N SER A 251 2.41 37.52 -1.76
CA SER A 251 3.50 36.54 -1.79
C SER A 251 3.18 35.22 -1.07
N ALA A 252 1.93 34.99 -0.66
CA ALA A 252 1.55 33.77 0.05
C ALA A 252 1.80 32.54 -0.82
N HIS A 253 2.34 31.48 -0.21
CA HIS A 253 2.48 30.18 -0.86
C HIS A 253 1.09 29.62 -1.24
N THR A 254 1.02 28.92 -2.37
CA THR A 254 -0.21 28.29 -2.87
C THR A 254 -0.16 26.78 -2.66
N VAL A 255 -1.08 26.26 -1.88
CA VAL A 255 -1.28 24.83 -1.67
C VAL A 255 -2.40 24.35 -2.61
N ALA A 256 -2.01 23.56 -3.61
CA ALA A 256 -2.93 22.86 -4.50
C ALA A 256 -3.49 21.62 -3.77
N ALA A 257 -4.70 21.74 -3.24
CA ALA A 257 -5.38 20.69 -2.51
C ALA A 257 -6.06 19.73 -3.50
N VAL A 258 -5.68 18.44 -3.44
CA VAL A 258 -6.29 17.39 -4.26
C VAL A 258 -7.02 16.43 -3.32
N GLY A 259 -8.33 16.24 -3.51
CA GLY A 259 -9.09 15.28 -2.71
C GLY A 259 -8.55 13.88 -2.94
N HIS A 260 -8.28 13.13 -1.88
CA HIS A 260 -7.66 11.81 -1.98
C HIS A 260 -8.19 10.89 -0.88
N ALA A 261 -8.36 9.62 -1.23
CA ALA A 261 -8.58 8.55 -0.27
C ALA A 261 -7.63 7.43 -0.62
N HIS A 262 -6.54 7.33 0.14
CA HIS A 262 -5.69 6.14 0.06
C HIS A 262 -6.47 4.96 0.65
N ILE A 263 -6.56 3.85 -0.09
CA ILE A 263 -7.27 2.66 0.37
C ILE A 263 -6.37 1.47 0.12
N ASP A 264 -5.89 0.85 1.20
CA ASP A 264 -5.04 -0.31 1.06
C ASP A 264 -5.81 -1.50 0.50
N SER A 265 -5.27 -2.09 -0.58
CA SER A 265 -5.88 -3.25 -1.24
C SER A 265 -6.05 -4.41 -0.26
N ALA A 266 -5.11 -4.54 0.67
CA ALA A 266 -5.21 -5.26 1.93
C ALA A 266 -4.11 -4.75 2.86
N TRP A 267 -4.40 -4.65 4.16
CA TRP A 267 -3.43 -4.27 5.19
C TRP A 267 -3.82 -4.90 6.53
N LEU A 268 -4.53 -4.14 7.37
CA LEU A 268 -5.13 -4.62 8.61
C LEU A 268 -6.49 -5.30 8.39
N TRP A 269 -6.93 -5.43 7.15
CA TRP A 269 -8.16 -6.11 6.72
C TRP A 269 -7.90 -6.93 5.45
N PRO A 270 -8.72 -7.97 5.18
CA PRO A 270 -8.62 -8.75 3.95
C PRO A 270 -9.15 -8.00 2.73
N VAL A 271 -8.76 -8.44 1.52
CA VAL A 271 -9.18 -7.86 0.23
C VAL A 271 -10.70 -7.73 0.11
N ARG A 272 -11.45 -8.72 0.63
CA ARG A 272 -12.92 -8.69 0.61
C ARG A 272 -13.52 -7.45 1.30
N GLU A 273 -12.88 -6.99 2.37
CA GLU A 273 -13.33 -5.79 3.08
C GLU A 273 -12.94 -4.52 2.32
N THR A 274 -11.80 -4.53 1.62
CA THR A 274 -11.40 -3.41 0.78
C THR A 274 -12.42 -3.10 -0.32
N VAL A 275 -13.03 -4.13 -0.92
CA VAL A 275 -14.11 -3.95 -1.90
C VAL A 275 -15.26 -3.13 -1.29
N ARG A 276 -15.63 -3.42 -0.03
CA ARG A 276 -16.67 -2.69 0.71
C ARG A 276 -16.21 -1.28 1.10
N LYS A 277 -14.94 -1.12 1.50
CA LYS A 277 -14.29 0.20 1.73
C LYS A 277 -14.36 1.10 0.51
N CYS A 278 -14.06 0.55 -0.67
CA CYS A 278 -14.18 1.25 -1.94
C CYS A 278 -15.64 1.66 -2.19
N ALA A 279 -16.61 0.75 -2.03
CA ALA A 279 -18.02 1.06 -2.24
C ALA A 279 -18.49 2.23 -1.35
N ARG A 280 -18.15 2.21 -0.06
CA ARG A 280 -18.48 3.29 0.88
C ARG A 280 -17.82 4.60 0.53
N THR A 281 -16.50 4.59 0.31
CA THR A 281 -15.71 5.79 0.01
C THR A 281 -16.15 6.42 -1.31
N PHE A 282 -16.36 5.63 -2.36
CA PHE A 282 -16.70 6.17 -3.67
C PHE A 282 -18.15 6.65 -3.73
N THR A 283 -19.05 6.04 -2.96
CA THR A 283 -20.39 6.59 -2.72
C THR A 283 -20.29 7.94 -2.00
N ASN A 284 -19.45 8.06 -0.97
CA ASN A 284 -19.22 9.33 -0.28
C ASN A 284 -18.70 10.41 -1.23
N MET A 285 -17.68 10.12 -2.03
CA MET A 285 -17.10 11.12 -2.93
C MET A 285 -18.06 11.55 -4.03
N THR A 286 -18.83 10.62 -4.60
CA THR A 286 -19.81 10.95 -5.64
C THR A 286 -21.01 11.70 -5.09
N ALA A 287 -21.44 11.44 -3.85
CA ALA A 287 -22.45 12.25 -3.16
C ALA A 287 -21.90 13.63 -2.77
N LEU A 288 -20.67 13.69 -2.26
CA LEU A 288 -20.01 14.94 -1.87
C LEU A 288 -19.80 15.87 -3.07
N ALA A 289 -19.47 15.33 -4.25
CA ALA A 289 -19.33 16.09 -5.49
C ALA A 289 -20.65 16.77 -5.93
N GLN A 290 -21.80 16.19 -5.59
CA GLN A 290 -23.10 16.81 -5.88
C GLN A 290 -23.36 18.02 -4.98
N GLU A 291 -22.94 17.94 -3.71
CA GLU A 291 -23.12 19.01 -2.72
C GLU A 291 -22.02 20.10 -2.81
N TYR A 292 -20.81 19.72 -3.25
CA TYR A 292 -19.65 20.60 -3.42
C TYR A 292 -19.06 20.41 -4.83
N PRO A 293 -19.60 21.12 -5.84
CA PRO A 293 -19.18 20.98 -7.24
C PRO A 293 -17.73 21.34 -7.52
N GLU A 294 -17.04 22.03 -6.61
CA GLU A 294 -15.61 22.34 -6.71
C GLU A 294 -14.69 21.18 -6.30
N LEU A 295 -15.22 20.10 -5.73
CA LEU A 295 -14.42 18.93 -5.34
C LEU A 295 -13.69 18.36 -6.56
N VAL A 296 -12.39 18.10 -6.41
CA VAL A 296 -11.60 17.28 -7.33
C VAL A 296 -11.01 16.12 -6.54
N PHE A 297 -11.51 14.92 -6.80
CA PHE A 297 -11.11 13.70 -6.11
C PHE A 297 -10.24 12.82 -7.00
N ALA A 298 -9.01 12.53 -6.56
CA ALA A 298 -8.06 11.65 -7.21
C ALA A 298 -8.10 10.24 -6.60
N CYS A 299 -8.21 9.21 -7.44
CA CYS A 299 -8.17 7.81 -7.03
C CYS A 299 -7.29 6.98 -7.99
N SER A 300 -6.38 6.18 -7.41
CA SER A 300 -5.18 5.65 -8.07
C SER A 300 -5.34 4.25 -8.69
N SER A 301 -5.76 3.25 -7.91
CA SER A 301 -5.60 1.84 -8.29
C SER A 301 -6.69 1.36 -9.23
N ALA A 302 -6.37 1.03 -10.48
CA ALA A 302 -7.36 0.51 -11.45
C ALA A 302 -8.11 -0.74 -10.97
N GLN A 303 -7.47 -1.58 -10.14
CA GLN A 303 -8.07 -2.74 -9.50
C GLN A 303 -9.30 -2.37 -8.65
N GLN A 304 -9.30 -1.21 -7.98
CA GLN A 304 -10.43 -0.74 -7.18
C GLN A 304 -11.62 -0.38 -8.07
N TYR A 305 -11.36 0.27 -9.21
CA TYR A 305 -12.37 0.56 -10.22
C TYR A 305 -12.91 -0.74 -10.84
N ALA A 306 -12.04 -1.71 -11.12
CA ALA A 306 -12.45 -3.01 -11.64
C ALA A 306 -13.39 -3.74 -10.65
N TRP A 307 -13.10 -3.69 -9.34
CA TRP A 307 -14.01 -4.24 -8.34
C TRP A 307 -15.37 -3.54 -8.34
N MET A 308 -15.41 -2.21 -8.46
CA MET A 308 -16.69 -1.50 -8.55
C MET A 308 -17.45 -1.86 -9.82
N LYS A 309 -16.77 -1.90 -10.97
CA LYS A 309 -17.38 -2.32 -12.23
C LYS A 309 -18.01 -3.72 -12.14
N GLU A 310 -17.31 -4.66 -11.50
CA GLU A 310 -17.76 -6.05 -11.41
C GLU A 310 -18.76 -6.33 -10.29
N ARG A 311 -18.66 -5.62 -9.14
CA ARG A 311 -19.39 -5.95 -7.90
C ARG A 311 -20.41 -4.89 -7.47
N ARG A 312 -20.28 -3.66 -7.94
CA ARG A 312 -21.14 -2.50 -7.61
C ARG A 312 -21.31 -1.58 -8.83
N PRO A 313 -21.88 -2.09 -9.95
CA PRO A 313 -21.97 -1.36 -11.23
C PRO A 313 -22.72 -0.02 -11.10
N GLU A 314 -23.66 0.10 -10.17
CA GLU A 314 -24.37 1.32 -9.83
C GLU A 314 -23.47 2.41 -9.25
N ILE A 315 -22.47 2.04 -8.44
CA ILE A 315 -21.44 2.96 -7.93
C ILE A 315 -20.47 3.31 -9.05
N PHE A 316 -20.06 2.34 -9.86
CA PHE A 316 -19.17 2.56 -11.00
C PHE A 316 -19.77 3.56 -12.01
N ALA A 317 -21.07 3.49 -12.26
CA ALA A 317 -21.77 4.47 -13.10
C ALA A 317 -21.69 5.91 -12.53
N ARG A 318 -21.81 6.06 -11.20
CA ARG A 318 -21.63 7.36 -10.51
C ARG A 318 -20.20 7.87 -10.62
N MET A 319 -19.20 6.99 -10.50
CA MET A 319 -17.79 7.35 -10.69
C MET A 319 -17.54 7.86 -12.11
N LYS A 320 -18.08 7.18 -13.13
CA LYS A 320 -17.98 7.63 -14.53
C LYS A 320 -18.64 8.99 -14.76
N LYS A 321 -19.80 9.22 -14.15
CA LYS A 321 -20.48 10.52 -14.20
C LYS A 321 -19.61 11.61 -13.56
N ALA A 322 -19.14 11.39 -12.33
CA ALA A 322 -18.28 12.35 -11.63
C ALA A 322 -16.98 12.65 -12.38
N ALA A 323 -16.43 11.66 -13.10
CA ALA A 323 -15.27 11.86 -13.96
C ALA A 323 -15.59 12.73 -15.17
N ALA A 324 -16.74 12.52 -15.82
CA ALA A 324 -17.21 13.35 -16.92
C ALA A 324 -17.53 14.80 -16.47
N ASP A 325 -18.01 14.97 -15.24
CA ASP A 325 -18.30 16.28 -14.64
C ASP A 325 -17.02 17.02 -14.17
N GLY A 326 -15.87 16.34 -14.15
CA GLY A 326 -14.58 16.91 -13.73
C GLY A 326 -14.30 16.84 -12.22
N ASN A 327 -15.20 16.23 -11.44
CA ASN A 327 -15.05 16.06 -9.99
C ASN A 327 -14.19 14.86 -9.59
N TRP A 328 -13.92 13.96 -10.53
CA TRP A 328 -13.19 12.73 -10.30
C TRP A 328 -12.05 12.57 -11.31
N VAL A 329 -10.84 12.35 -10.82
CA VAL A 329 -9.62 12.21 -11.64
C VAL A 329 -9.05 10.81 -11.41
N PRO A 330 -9.14 9.91 -12.41
CA PRO A 330 -8.40 8.67 -12.37
C PRO A 330 -6.89 8.95 -12.42
N VAL A 331 -6.17 8.69 -11.33
CA VAL A 331 -4.70 8.82 -11.23
C VAL A 331 -4.06 7.45 -11.05
N GLY A 332 -2.80 7.38 -10.63
CA GLY A 332 -2.17 6.12 -10.22
C GLY A 332 -1.45 5.38 -11.34
N GLY A 333 -1.84 5.51 -12.61
CA GLY A 333 -1.05 4.99 -13.73
C GLY A 333 -0.89 3.46 -13.77
N MET A 334 -1.37 2.74 -12.76
CA MET A 334 -1.01 1.36 -12.43
C MET A 334 -2.24 0.51 -12.10
N TRP A 335 -2.10 -0.80 -12.17
CA TRP A 335 -3.16 -1.73 -11.78
C TRP A 335 -3.46 -1.64 -10.28
N VAL A 336 -2.42 -1.63 -9.46
CA VAL A 336 -2.47 -1.27 -8.04
C VAL A 336 -1.32 -0.31 -7.69
N GLU A 337 -1.40 0.36 -6.54
CA GLU A 337 -0.24 1.00 -5.92
C GLU A 337 0.78 -0.07 -5.46
N ALA A 338 1.62 -0.52 -6.39
CA ALA A 338 2.53 -1.63 -6.17
C ALA A 338 3.74 -1.24 -5.30
N ASP A 339 4.39 -2.23 -4.71
CA ASP A 339 5.72 -2.03 -4.12
C ASP A 339 6.73 -1.55 -5.18
N GLY A 340 7.59 -0.60 -4.81
CA GLY A 340 8.52 0.05 -5.73
C GLY A 340 9.83 -0.71 -5.99
N ASN A 341 10.06 -1.84 -5.30
CA ASN A 341 11.36 -2.54 -5.29
C ASN A 341 11.29 -4.05 -5.59
N LEU A 342 10.31 -4.76 -5.04
CA LEU A 342 10.22 -6.22 -5.07
C LEU A 342 9.68 -6.82 -6.40
N PRO A 343 8.69 -6.23 -7.09
CA PRO A 343 8.22 -6.76 -8.36
C PRO A 343 9.32 -6.79 -9.43
N GLY A 344 9.33 -7.80 -10.29
CA GLY A 344 10.22 -7.86 -11.45
C GLY A 344 9.95 -6.72 -12.46
N GLY A 345 10.92 -6.43 -13.34
CA GLY A 345 10.80 -5.33 -14.30
C GLY A 345 9.60 -5.48 -15.25
N GLU A 346 9.35 -6.69 -15.76
CA GLU A 346 8.17 -6.98 -16.56
C GLU A 346 6.89 -6.74 -15.75
N ALA A 347 6.85 -7.13 -14.47
CA ALA A 347 5.68 -6.93 -13.64
C ALA A 347 5.39 -5.44 -13.40
N LEU A 348 6.40 -4.60 -13.15
CA LEU A 348 6.23 -3.14 -13.08
C LEU A 348 5.73 -2.55 -14.41
N ALA A 349 6.22 -3.04 -15.55
CA ALA A 349 5.68 -2.66 -16.85
C ALA A 349 4.21 -3.08 -17.00
N ARG A 350 3.84 -4.28 -16.54
CA ARG A 350 2.45 -4.76 -16.53
C ARG A 350 1.56 -3.97 -15.58
N GLN A 351 2.04 -3.53 -14.42
CA GLN A 351 1.29 -2.60 -13.56
C GLN A 351 0.84 -1.39 -14.39
N LEU A 352 1.77 -0.74 -15.10
CA LEU A 352 1.48 0.43 -15.93
C LEU A 352 0.56 0.11 -17.11
N VAL A 353 0.84 -0.97 -17.84
CA VAL A 353 0.05 -1.36 -19.02
C VAL A 353 -1.38 -1.71 -18.66
N TYR A 354 -1.61 -2.53 -17.62
CA TYR A 354 -2.95 -2.92 -17.21
C TYR A 354 -3.73 -1.74 -16.61
N GLY A 355 -3.08 -0.92 -15.79
CA GLY A 355 -3.70 0.28 -15.21
C GLY A 355 -4.15 1.29 -16.26
N ARG A 356 -3.20 1.75 -17.09
CA ARG A 356 -3.48 2.75 -18.14
C ARG A 356 -4.50 2.26 -19.15
N ARG A 357 -4.37 1.02 -19.62
CA ARG A 357 -5.34 0.44 -20.56
C ARG A 357 -6.75 0.40 -19.97
N PHE A 358 -6.89 0.06 -18.69
CA PHE A 358 -8.20 0.05 -18.03
C PHE A 358 -8.82 1.45 -18.04
N PHE A 359 -8.08 2.48 -17.65
CA PHE A 359 -8.59 3.86 -17.64
C PHE A 359 -8.89 4.39 -19.04
N ALA A 360 -8.05 4.10 -20.03
CA ALA A 360 -8.30 4.47 -21.42
C ALA A 360 -9.59 3.82 -21.96
N GLN A 361 -9.82 2.54 -21.66
CA GLN A 361 -11.00 1.81 -22.12
C GLN A 361 -12.29 2.21 -21.39
N GLU A 362 -12.23 2.39 -20.07
CA GLU A 362 -13.43 2.59 -19.26
C GLU A 362 -13.81 4.07 -19.09
N PHE A 363 -12.81 4.96 -19.04
CA PHE A 363 -13.00 6.39 -18.79
C PHE A 363 -12.61 7.26 -19.98
N GLY A 364 -11.94 6.72 -21.01
CA GLY A 364 -11.43 7.52 -22.12
C GLY A 364 -10.30 8.47 -21.73
N VAL A 365 -9.61 8.17 -20.61
CA VAL A 365 -8.56 9.02 -20.02
C VAL A 365 -7.19 8.37 -20.22
N GLU A 366 -6.28 9.10 -20.85
CA GLU A 366 -4.85 8.78 -20.86
C GLU A 366 -4.17 9.57 -19.73
N GLN A 367 -3.59 8.87 -18.77
CA GLN A 367 -3.09 9.48 -17.55
C GLN A 367 -1.74 10.17 -17.79
N GLU A 368 -1.59 11.42 -17.36
CA GLU A 368 -0.33 12.16 -17.55
C GLU A 368 0.74 11.85 -16.51
N GLY A 369 0.43 11.12 -15.43
CA GLY A 369 1.38 10.86 -14.37
C GLY A 369 1.25 9.51 -13.69
N VAL A 370 2.14 9.29 -12.73
CA VAL A 370 2.10 8.16 -11.79
C VAL A 370 1.99 8.72 -10.38
N TRP A 371 1.03 8.20 -9.63
CA TRP A 371 0.70 8.62 -8.27
C TRP A 371 0.90 7.43 -7.35
N LEU A 372 1.96 7.47 -6.53
CA LEU A 372 2.41 6.34 -5.74
C LEU A 372 2.90 6.81 -4.35
N PRO A 373 1.98 7.30 -3.49
CA PRO A 373 2.32 7.98 -2.24
C PRO A 373 2.98 7.07 -1.21
N ASP A 374 2.60 5.79 -1.13
CA ASP A 374 2.91 4.96 0.04
C ASP A 374 3.90 3.78 -0.16
N SER A 375 4.46 3.59 -1.36
CA SER A 375 5.44 2.51 -1.55
C SER A 375 6.72 2.67 -0.73
N PHE A 376 7.29 1.55 -0.29
CA PHE A 376 8.45 1.52 0.62
C PHE A 376 9.79 1.62 -0.14
N GLY A 377 10.01 2.79 -0.76
CA GLY A 377 11.17 3.10 -1.61
C GLY A 377 10.92 2.85 -3.09
N TYR A 378 11.81 3.37 -3.95
CA TYR A 378 11.58 3.37 -5.40
C TYR A 378 12.83 3.03 -6.21
N THR A 379 12.69 2.03 -7.09
CA THR A 379 13.75 1.57 -8.00
C THR A 379 14.25 2.64 -8.97
N ALA A 380 15.56 2.63 -9.24
CA ALA A 380 16.22 3.53 -10.19
C ALA A 380 15.81 3.31 -11.66
N ALA A 381 15.08 2.24 -11.98
CA ALA A 381 14.56 1.98 -13.32
C ALA A 381 13.22 2.69 -13.60
N TYR A 382 12.55 3.16 -12.56
CA TYR A 382 11.19 3.66 -12.66
C TYR A 382 11.01 4.87 -13.58
N PRO A 383 11.92 5.87 -13.62
CA PRO A 383 11.79 7.01 -14.54
C PRO A 383 11.67 6.60 -16.01
N GLN A 384 12.41 5.57 -16.41
CA GLN A 384 12.33 5.02 -17.76
C GLN A 384 10.97 4.36 -18.00
N LEU A 385 10.53 3.48 -17.09
CA LEU A 385 9.26 2.77 -17.20
C LEU A 385 8.07 3.73 -17.27
N ALA A 386 8.04 4.70 -16.37
CA ALA A 386 6.99 5.72 -16.33
C ALA A 386 6.94 6.52 -17.64
N LYS A 387 8.09 6.94 -18.17
CA LYS A 387 8.16 7.66 -19.46
C LYS A 387 7.73 6.81 -20.65
N LEU A 388 8.16 5.55 -20.72
CA LEU A 388 7.76 4.63 -21.77
C LEU A 388 6.25 4.35 -21.74
N ALA A 389 5.64 4.38 -20.56
CA ALA A 389 4.19 4.30 -20.40
C ALA A 389 3.45 5.61 -20.72
N GLY A 390 4.16 6.71 -21.00
CA GLY A 390 3.59 8.02 -21.35
C GLY A 390 3.43 9.00 -20.18
N ALA A 391 3.96 8.69 -18.99
CA ALA A 391 3.91 9.61 -17.86
C ALA A 391 4.87 10.80 -18.04
N LYS A 392 4.38 11.98 -17.70
CA LYS A 392 5.08 13.27 -17.69
C LYS A 392 5.54 13.66 -16.30
N TRP A 393 4.83 13.22 -15.25
CA TRP A 393 5.14 13.54 -13.86
C TRP A 393 4.99 12.33 -12.92
N PHE A 394 5.65 12.39 -11.76
CA PHE A 394 5.61 11.39 -10.69
C PHE A 394 5.33 12.04 -9.33
N LEU A 395 4.45 11.43 -8.54
CA LEU A 395 4.16 11.83 -7.16
C LEU A 395 4.38 10.69 -6.17
N THR A 396 5.02 11.00 -5.05
CA THR A 396 5.25 10.13 -3.89
C THR A 396 5.11 10.93 -2.59
N GLN A 397 4.94 10.28 -1.42
CA GLN A 397 4.97 10.90 -0.10
C GLN A 397 5.98 10.22 0.85
N LYS A 398 6.13 8.89 0.78
CA LYS A 398 6.83 8.09 1.80
C LYS A 398 8.26 8.53 2.09
N LEU A 399 8.94 9.18 1.14
CA LEU A 399 10.30 9.69 1.33
C LEU A 399 10.44 10.78 2.42
N SER A 400 9.32 11.41 2.82
CA SER A 400 9.29 12.31 3.99
C SER A 400 9.55 11.58 5.32
N TRP A 401 9.52 10.23 5.33
CA TRP A 401 9.71 9.39 6.51
C TRP A 401 11.14 8.85 6.66
N ASN A 402 12.10 9.36 5.89
CA ASN A 402 13.50 9.01 6.09
C ASN A 402 13.96 9.30 7.52
N GLU A 403 14.63 8.33 8.13
CA GLU A 403 15.07 8.37 9.53
C GLU A 403 16.12 9.46 9.78
N THR A 404 17.07 9.62 8.85
CA THR A 404 18.23 10.51 9.04
C THR A 404 18.30 11.59 7.96
N ASN A 405 18.21 11.22 6.67
CA ASN A 405 18.47 12.17 5.61
C ASN A 405 17.20 12.70 4.95
N LYS A 406 17.04 14.03 5.03
CA LYS A 406 16.01 14.75 4.28
C LYS A 406 16.42 14.92 2.82
N LEU A 407 15.52 14.62 1.89
CA LEU A 407 15.75 14.98 0.49
C LEU A 407 15.87 16.50 0.33
N PRO A 408 16.83 16.98 -0.49
CA PRO A 408 17.15 18.40 -0.57
C PRO A 408 16.08 19.24 -1.29
N HIS A 409 15.21 18.62 -2.08
CA HIS A 409 14.21 19.29 -2.92
C HIS A 409 12.88 18.54 -2.89
N HIS A 410 11.77 19.27 -2.91
CA HIS A 410 10.43 18.69 -3.06
C HIS A 410 10.02 18.60 -4.53
N THR A 411 10.57 19.45 -5.39
CA THR A 411 10.31 19.45 -6.85
C THR A 411 11.61 19.33 -7.61
N PHE A 412 11.81 18.22 -8.32
CA PHE A 412 13.07 17.90 -8.99
C PHE A 412 12.86 17.03 -10.23
N SER A 413 13.94 16.83 -10.99
CA SER A 413 13.99 15.87 -12.09
C SER A 413 14.60 14.57 -11.60
N TRP A 414 13.79 13.51 -11.53
CA TRP A 414 14.27 12.18 -11.16
C TRP A 414 14.83 11.46 -12.40
N GLU A 415 16.13 11.16 -12.38
CA GLU A 415 16.87 10.50 -13.45
C GLU A 415 17.11 9.02 -13.14
N GLY A 416 16.66 8.15 -14.05
CA GLY A 416 16.86 6.71 -13.95
C GLY A 416 18.25 6.25 -14.41
N ILE A 417 18.50 4.95 -14.32
CA ILE A 417 19.80 4.34 -14.69
C ILE A 417 20.21 4.56 -16.16
N ASP A 418 19.24 4.78 -17.05
CA ASP A 418 19.42 5.00 -18.49
C ASP A 418 19.54 6.50 -18.87
N GLY A 419 19.40 7.41 -17.90
CA GLY A 419 19.36 8.86 -18.13
C GLY A 419 17.96 9.41 -18.44
N SER A 420 16.92 8.58 -18.48
CA SER A 420 15.53 9.05 -18.59
C SER A 420 15.15 9.86 -17.35
N ARG A 421 14.58 11.05 -17.59
CA ARG A 421 14.18 11.99 -16.53
C ARG A 421 12.68 12.20 -16.43
N ILE A 422 12.08 12.10 -15.25
CA ILE A 422 10.68 12.44 -15.00
C ILE A 422 10.56 13.62 -14.02
N PHE A 423 9.56 14.48 -14.18
CA PHE A 423 9.31 15.60 -13.26
C PHE A 423 8.64 15.06 -11.99
N THR A 424 9.27 15.23 -10.85
CA THR A 424 8.86 14.60 -9.59
C THR A 424 8.52 15.66 -8.56
N HIS A 425 7.40 15.45 -7.87
CA HIS A 425 7.03 16.22 -6.69
C HIS A 425 6.66 15.29 -5.54
N PHE A 426 7.13 15.58 -4.32
CA PHE A 426 6.50 15.04 -3.12
C PHE A 426 5.97 16.17 -2.23
N PRO A 427 4.74 16.07 -1.71
CA PRO A 427 4.13 17.13 -0.90
C PRO A 427 4.95 17.50 0.36
N PRO A 428 5.23 18.80 0.59
CA PRO A 428 5.93 19.27 1.80
C PRO A 428 5.06 19.25 3.05
N ILE A 429 3.79 18.90 2.93
CA ILE A 429 2.87 18.72 4.07
C ILE A 429 3.18 17.43 4.85
N ASP A 430 4.09 16.59 4.34
CA ASP A 430 4.52 15.32 4.94
C ASP A 430 3.39 14.30 5.15
N SER A 431 2.31 14.41 4.37
CA SER A 431 1.11 13.56 4.46
C SER A 431 0.38 13.48 3.11
N TYR A 432 -0.24 12.33 2.84
CA TYR A 432 -1.23 12.16 1.78
C TYR A 432 -2.67 12.07 2.32
N ASN A 433 -2.84 12.37 3.61
CA ASN A 433 -4.10 12.37 4.38
C ASN A 433 -4.30 13.74 5.07
N ALA A 434 -4.04 14.85 4.37
CA ALA A 434 -4.09 16.17 4.97
C ALA A 434 -5.52 16.54 5.40
N SER A 435 -5.65 17.24 6.53
CA SER A 435 -6.93 17.77 7.04
C SER A 435 -7.13 19.26 6.79
N LEU A 436 -6.18 19.91 6.11
CA LEU A 436 -6.16 21.35 5.81
C LEU A 436 -6.22 22.22 7.07
N THR A 437 -5.62 21.75 8.17
CA THR A 437 -5.49 22.54 9.40
C THR A 437 -4.48 23.67 9.21
N ALA A 438 -4.61 24.75 10.00
CA ALA A 438 -3.64 25.85 9.91
C ALA A 438 -2.19 25.39 10.16
N ARG A 439 -2.00 24.43 11.09
CA ARG A 439 -0.70 23.84 11.40
C ARG A 439 -0.10 23.08 10.21
N GLU A 440 -0.91 22.26 9.54
CA GLU A 440 -0.45 21.54 8.35
C GLU A 440 -0.08 22.50 7.21
N LEU A 441 -0.85 23.57 7.00
CA LEU A 441 -0.54 24.57 5.97
C LEU A 441 0.73 25.36 6.29
N ALA A 442 0.89 25.81 7.54
CA ALA A 442 2.10 26.48 8.01
C ALA A 442 3.33 25.56 7.91
N HIS A 443 3.17 24.27 8.22
CA HIS A 443 4.19 23.25 8.01
C HIS A 443 4.53 23.12 6.52
N ALA A 444 3.55 22.93 5.64
CA ALA A 444 3.76 22.80 4.20
C ALA A 444 4.54 24.00 3.62
N GLU A 445 4.15 25.23 3.97
CA GLU A 445 4.88 26.43 3.55
C GLU A 445 6.30 26.44 4.12
N SER A 446 6.48 26.28 5.44
CA SER A 446 7.80 26.34 6.09
C SER A 446 8.75 25.20 5.69
N ASN A 447 8.21 24.02 5.35
CA ASN A 447 8.95 22.82 5.00
C ASN A 447 9.35 22.76 3.53
N PHE A 448 8.60 23.42 2.63
CA PHE A 448 8.88 23.43 1.19
C PHE A 448 10.32 23.88 0.89
N ALA A 449 11.14 22.99 0.31
CA ALA A 449 12.58 23.22 0.14
C ALA A 449 12.92 24.17 -1.03
N ASP A 450 11.95 24.37 -1.93
CA ASP A 450 12.14 25.02 -3.22
C ASP A 450 11.66 26.48 -3.25
N LYS A 451 11.60 27.11 -2.07
CA LYS A 451 11.21 28.53 -1.91
C LYS A 451 12.09 29.46 -2.75
N GLY A 452 11.51 30.58 -3.18
CA GLY A 452 12.19 31.63 -3.94
C GLY A 452 12.32 31.38 -5.44
N VAL A 453 12.17 30.12 -5.87
CA VAL A 453 12.12 29.70 -7.29
C VAL A 453 10.80 29.00 -7.65
N ALA A 454 9.97 28.70 -6.65
CA ALA A 454 8.61 28.22 -6.80
C ALA A 454 7.75 28.75 -5.64
N THR A 455 6.44 28.85 -5.89
CA THR A 455 5.46 29.41 -4.95
C THR A 455 4.26 28.49 -4.72
N ARG A 456 4.34 27.24 -5.19
CA ARG A 456 3.28 26.25 -5.02
C ARG A 456 3.76 24.87 -4.62
N SER A 457 2.90 24.16 -3.90
CA SER A 457 3.05 22.72 -3.60
C SER A 457 1.70 22.04 -3.61
N LEU A 458 1.68 20.72 -3.79
CA LEU A 458 0.47 19.92 -3.72
C LEU A 458 0.22 19.44 -2.29
N ALA A 459 -1.04 19.28 -1.89
CA ALA A 459 -1.44 18.58 -0.66
C ALA A 459 -2.61 17.63 -0.95
N PRO A 460 -2.40 16.30 -0.92
CA PRO A 460 -3.51 15.36 -0.95
C PRO A 460 -4.28 15.46 0.37
N PHE A 461 -5.58 15.72 0.30
CA PHE A 461 -6.41 15.92 1.50
C PHE A 461 -7.57 14.94 1.54
N GLY A 462 -7.96 14.55 2.76
CA GLY A 462 -8.95 13.51 3.00
C GLY A 462 -8.43 12.45 3.96
N TYR A 463 -9.34 11.60 4.42
CA TYR A 463 -8.96 10.43 5.21
C TYR A 463 -8.61 9.26 4.29
N GLY A 464 -7.47 8.62 4.56
CA GLY A 464 -6.98 7.47 3.81
C GLY A 464 -6.62 6.30 4.72
N ASP A 465 -5.67 5.49 4.26
CA ASP A 465 -5.20 4.19 4.77
C ASP A 465 -6.28 3.11 4.79
N GLY A 466 -7.55 3.45 5.03
CA GLY A 466 -8.69 2.52 4.97
C GLY A 466 -9.95 3.11 4.34
N GLY A 467 -9.83 4.18 3.56
CA GLY A 467 -10.94 4.91 2.94
C GLY A 467 -11.45 6.11 3.73
N GLY A 468 -12.58 6.67 3.28
CA GLY A 468 -13.18 7.89 3.82
C GLY A 468 -13.16 9.04 2.83
N GLY A 469 -11.96 9.49 2.44
CA GLY A 469 -11.73 10.62 1.54
C GLY A 469 -12.02 11.99 2.18
N PRO A 470 -12.07 13.06 1.38
CA PRO A 470 -12.53 14.37 1.79
C PRO A 470 -13.88 14.36 2.53
N SER A 471 -14.02 15.22 3.54
CA SER A 471 -15.29 15.45 4.23
C SER A 471 -15.88 16.81 3.87
N ARG A 472 -17.19 16.99 4.14
CA ARG A 472 -17.86 18.31 4.06
C ARG A 472 -17.09 19.39 4.84
N SER A 473 -16.59 19.02 6.02
CA SER A 473 -15.84 19.94 6.88
C SER A 473 -14.54 20.42 6.22
N MET A 474 -13.80 19.52 5.58
CA MET A 474 -12.57 19.89 4.88
C MET A 474 -12.83 20.84 3.70
N LEU A 475 -13.94 20.66 2.96
CA LEU A 475 -14.32 21.57 1.88
C LEU A 475 -14.77 22.94 2.40
N GLU A 476 -15.49 22.98 3.52
CA GLU A 476 -15.82 24.23 4.20
C GLU A 476 -14.57 24.97 4.72
N LYS A 477 -13.57 24.25 5.23
CA LYS A 477 -12.26 24.82 5.57
C LYS A 477 -11.55 25.35 4.31
N ALA A 478 -11.49 24.57 3.23
CA ALA A 478 -10.85 24.98 1.99
C ALA A 478 -11.46 26.28 1.41
N ARG A 479 -12.79 26.44 1.46
CA ARG A 479 -13.48 27.68 1.05
C ARG A 479 -12.98 28.90 1.83
N ARG A 480 -12.80 28.77 3.15
CA ARG A 480 -12.32 29.84 4.03
C ARG A 480 -10.83 30.12 3.83
N LEU A 481 -10.05 29.09 3.53
CA LEU A 481 -8.59 29.15 3.33
C LEU A 481 -8.18 29.54 1.91
N ARG A 482 -9.16 29.74 1.00
CA ARG A 482 -8.90 30.07 -0.40
C ARG A 482 -7.98 31.28 -0.57
N ASP A 483 -8.20 32.32 0.23
CA ASP A 483 -7.48 33.58 0.16
C ASP A 483 -7.50 34.31 1.52
N LEU A 484 -7.07 33.64 2.60
CA LEU A 484 -7.15 34.18 3.96
C LEU A 484 -5.84 34.86 4.41
N GLU A 485 -5.91 36.12 4.82
CA GLU A 485 -4.77 36.89 5.37
C GLU A 485 -4.11 36.14 6.54
N GLY A 486 -2.84 35.77 6.35
CA GLY A 486 -2.00 35.08 7.32
C GLY A 486 -1.84 33.58 7.10
N SER A 487 -2.56 32.99 6.15
CA SER A 487 -2.46 31.57 5.78
C SER A 487 -1.94 31.42 4.34
N PRO A 488 -1.31 30.28 3.98
CA PRO A 488 -1.16 29.88 2.59
C PRO A 488 -2.52 29.81 1.88
N LYS A 489 -2.54 30.11 0.58
CA LYS A 489 -3.76 30.00 -0.24
C LYS A 489 -4.06 28.53 -0.50
N VAL A 490 -5.30 28.11 -0.35
CA VAL A 490 -5.75 26.76 -0.71
C VAL A 490 -6.57 26.79 -1.98
N VAL A 491 -6.12 26.06 -3.01
CA VAL A 491 -6.84 25.93 -4.29
C VAL A 491 -7.12 24.46 -4.53
N ILE A 492 -8.40 24.11 -4.71
CA ILE A 492 -8.78 22.75 -5.11
C ILE A 492 -8.63 22.65 -6.63
N GLU A 493 -7.74 21.78 -7.09
CA GLU A 493 -7.46 21.59 -8.52
C GLU A 493 -7.01 20.15 -8.81
N SER A 494 -6.93 19.76 -10.09
CA SER A 494 -6.43 18.43 -10.46
C SER A 494 -4.90 18.37 -10.35
N PRO A 495 -4.32 17.18 -10.14
CA PRO A 495 -2.88 16.99 -10.16
C PRO A 495 -2.23 17.52 -11.44
N ASP A 496 -2.85 17.30 -12.60
CA ASP A 496 -2.32 17.75 -13.89
C ASP A 496 -2.20 19.27 -13.98
N VAL A 497 -3.18 20.01 -13.45
CA VAL A 497 -3.14 21.48 -13.38
C VAL A 497 -2.00 21.93 -12.47
N PHE A 498 -1.85 21.31 -11.30
CA PHE A 498 -0.73 21.59 -10.40
C PHE A 498 0.61 21.35 -11.10
N PHE A 499 0.81 20.17 -11.69
CA PHE A 499 2.09 19.79 -12.31
C PHE A 499 2.44 20.66 -13.51
N ALA A 500 1.46 21.03 -14.34
CA ALA A 500 1.66 21.98 -15.43
C ALA A 500 2.13 23.35 -14.91
N ALA A 501 1.46 23.88 -13.88
CA ALA A 501 1.79 25.19 -13.33
C ALA A 501 3.11 25.18 -12.53
N ALA A 502 3.39 24.12 -11.78
CA ALA A 502 4.65 23.95 -11.05
C ALA A 502 5.84 23.82 -12.02
N ARG A 503 5.62 23.20 -13.19
CA ARG A 503 6.63 23.14 -14.25
C ARG A 503 6.84 24.50 -14.92
N ALA A 504 5.78 25.28 -15.15
CA ALA A 504 5.86 26.62 -15.72
C ALA A 504 6.63 27.60 -14.81
N GLU A 505 6.46 27.53 -13.49
CA GLU A 505 7.27 28.31 -12.52
C GLU A 505 8.78 28.00 -12.61
N ARG A 506 9.15 26.91 -13.27
CA ARG A 506 10.53 26.42 -13.41
C ARG A 506 11.08 26.56 -14.81
N GLU A 507 10.35 27.14 -15.76
CA GLU A 507 10.78 27.20 -17.17
C GLU A 507 12.11 27.96 -17.34
N ASP A 508 12.33 29.01 -16.54
CA ASP A 508 13.56 29.81 -16.53
C ASP A 508 14.64 29.30 -15.54
N ALA A 509 14.37 28.23 -14.79
CA ALA A 509 15.24 27.72 -13.73
C ALA A 509 15.65 26.27 -13.96
N ARG A 510 16.96 25.98 -13.82
CA ARG A 510 17.45 24.60 -13.93
C ARG A 510 16.92 23.75 -12.77
N LEU A 511 16.09 22.74 -13.06
CA LEU A 511 15.62 21.80 -12.06
C LEU A 511 16.78 21.03 -11.42
N PRO A 512 16.77 20.83 -10.09
CA PRO A 512 17.68 19.90 -9.44
C PRO A 512 17.44 18.49 -9.98
N VAL A 513 18.50 17.68 -10.03
CA VAL A 513 18.44 16.31 -10.55
C VAL A 513 18.79 15.34 -9.42
N TRP A 514 17.91 14.37 -9.18
CA TRP A 514 18.21 13.20 -8.35
C TRP A 514 18.45 12.00 -9.27
N ARG A 515 19.65 11.41 -9.23
CA ARG A 515 20.01 10.28 -10.11
C ARG A 515 20.05 8.98 -9.31
N GLY A 516 19.39 7.96 -9.84
CA GLY A 516 19.37 6.62 -9.24
C GLY A 516 18.11 6.36 -8.43
N GLU A 517 18.22 5.48 -7.43
CA GLU A 517 17.10 5.07 -6.59
C GLU A 517 16.66 6.20 -5.64
N LEU A 518 15.37 6.25 -5.32
CA LEU A 518 14.87 7.01 -4.19
C LEU A 518 14.80 6.05 -3.00
N TYR A 519 15.93 5.91 -2.31
CA TYR A 519 16.08 5.00 -1.18
C TYR A 519 15.28 5.52 0.03
N LEU A 520 14.42 4.65 0.59
CA LEU A 520 13.68 4.92 1.81
C LEU A 520 14.47 4.36 2.99
N GLU A 521 14.79 5.21 3.96
CA GLU A 521 15.65 4.86 5.10
C GLU A 521 14.91 4.14 6.23
N THR A 522 13.70 3.67 6.00
CA THR A 522 12.88 2.92 6.95
C THR A 522 12.20 1.75 6.24
N HIS A 523 11.57 0.86 6.99
CA HIS A 523 10.85 -0.32 6.49
C HIS A 523 11.74 -1.36 5.78
N ARG A 524 13.02 -1.47 6.15
CA ARG A 524 13.98 -2.40 5.52
C ARG A 524 13.68 -3.89 5.75
N GLY A 525 12.99 -4.23 6.84
CA GLY A 525 12.57 -5.60 7.17
C GLY A 525 11.55 -6.17 6.18
N THR A 526 10.87 -5.31 5.42
CA THR A 526 9.90 -5.72 4.39
C THR A 526 10.52 -6.55 3.25
N TYR A 527 11.84 -6.46 3.04
CA TYR A 527 12.54 -7.28 2.06
C TYR A 527 12.66 -8.76 2.48
N THR A 528 12.57 -9.05 3.78
CA THR A 528 12.80 -10.40 4.34
C THR A 528 11.58 -11.03 5.00
N SER A 529 10.64 -10.24 5.52
CA SER A 529 9.40 -10.75 6.11
C SER A 529 8.60 -11.58 5.09
N GLN A 530 7.69 -12.47 5.52
CA GLN A 530 6.77 -13.21 4.62
C GLN A 530 7.43 -13.83 3.37
N ALA A 531 8.56 -14.51 3.55
CA ALA A 531 9.38 -15.06 2.45
C ALA A 531 8.60 -15.99 1.50
N ARG A 532 7.56 -16.68 1.99
CA ARG A 532 6.67 -17.53 1.17
C ARG A 532 5.88 -16.72 0.15
N THR A 533 5.32 -15.56 0.54
CA THR A 533 4.64 -14.63 -0.38
C THR A 533 5.59 -14.12 -1.45
N LYS A 534 6.81 -13.67 -1.07
CA LYS A 534 7.83 -13.21 -2.04
C LYS A 534 8.22 -14.31 -3.04
N ARG A 535 8.43 -15.54 -2.56
CA ARG A 535 8.71 -16.71 -3.41
C ARG A 535 7.54 -17.01 -4.35
N GLY A 536 6.31 -16.91 -3.84
CA GLY A 536 5.07 -17.01 -4.61
C GLY A 536 5.04 -16.04 -5.79
N ASN A 537 5.34 -14.76 -5.51
CA ASN A 537 5.44 -13.72 -6.53
C ASN A 537 6.50 -14.03 -7.59
N ARG A 538 7.75 -14.28 -7.17
CA ARG A 538 8.85 -14.50 -8.11
C ARG A 538 8.62 -15.73 -9.01
N ARG A 539 8.07 -16.81 -8.45
CA ARG A 539 7.66 -17.99 -9.24
C ARG A 539 6.52 -17.66 -10.20
N GLY A 540 5.53 -16.87 -9.76
CA GLY A 540 4.42 -16.41 -10.61
C GLY A 540 4.91 -15.58 -11.80
N GLU A 541 5.82 -14.63 -11.59
CA GLU A 541 6.43 -13.82 -12.65
C GLU A 541 7.18 -14.68 -13.67
N ALA A 542 7.99 -15.63 -13.20
CA ALA A 542 8.72 -16.55 -14.08
C ALA A 542 7.76 -17.42 -14.91
N LEU A 543 6.75 -18.01 -14.26
CA LEU A 543 5.74 -18.83 -14.93
C LEU A 543 4.89 -18.04 -15.93
N LEU A 544 4.55 -16.79 -15.65
CA LEU A 544 3.84 -15.91 -16.59
C LEU A 544 4.67 -15.67 -17.86
N ARG A 545 5.96 -15.36 -17.69
CA ARG A 545 6.90 -15.21 -18.81
C ARG A 545 6.96 -16.48 -19.66
N GLU A 546 7.08 -17.64 -19.03
CA GLU A 546 7.11 -18.94 -19.72
C GLU A 546 5.79 -19.25 -20.43
N ALA A 547 4.65 -19.04 -19.76
CA ALA A 547 3.33 -19.28 -20.33
C ALA A 547 3.09 -18.43 -21.58
N GLU A 548 3.42 -17.14 -21.53
CA GLU A 548 3.31 -16.25 -22.70
C GLU A 548 4.24 -16.68 -23.83
N LEU A 549 5.50 -17.01 -23.52
CA LEU A 549 6.49 -17.46 -24.51
C LEU A 549 6.00 -18.71 -25.26
N TRP A 550 5.62 -19.75 -24.53
CA TRP A 550 5.24 -21.03 -25.13
C TRP A 550 3.87 -20.95 -25.81
N ALA A 551 2.92 -20.20 -25.24
CA ALA A 551 1.64 -19.96 -25.89
C ALA A 551 1.79 -19.17 -27.20
N ALA A 552 2.64 -18.14 -27.22
CA ALA A 552 2.95 -17.39 -28.44
C ALA A 552 3.65 -18.28 -29.48
N THR A 553 4.59 -19.12 -29.03
CA THR A 553 5.29 -20.08 -29.90
C THR A 553 4.32 -21.06 -30.53
N ALA A 554 3.42 -21.67 -29.75
CA ALA A 554 2.40 -22.57 -30.26
C ALA A 554 1.43 -21.86 -31.23
N ALA A 555 1.03 -20.63 -30.92
CA ALA A 555 0.16 -19.84 -31.79
C ALA A 555 0.80 -19.57 -33.16
N VAL A 556 2.07 -19.16 -33.17
CA VAL A 556 2.80 -18.84 -34.41
C VAL A 556 3.18 -20.10 -35.20
N ARG A 557 3.63 -21.17 -34.53
CA ARG A 557 4.19 -22.35 -35.20
C ARG A 557 3.16 -23.34 -35.71
N VAL A 558 2.07 -23.53 -34.96
CA VAL A 558 1.07 -24.56 -35.26
C VAL A 558 -0.36 -24.02 -35.30
N GLY A 559 -0.54 -22.69 -35.24
CA GLY A 559 -1.86 -22.06 -35.33
C GLY A 559 -2.73 -22.26 -34.09
N ALA A 560 -2.14 -22.56 -32.92
CA ALA A 560 -2.91 -22.70 -31.69
C ALA A 560 -3.54 -21.35 -31.25
N PRO A 561 -4.74 -21.33 -30.66
CA PRO A 561 -5.29 -20.11 -30.08
C PRO A 561 -4.41 -19.57 -28.94
N TYR A 562 -4.11 -18.27 -28.95
CA TYR A 562 -3.40 -17.63 -27.83
C TYR A 562 -4.38 -17.34 -26.67
N PRO A 563 -4.07 -17.71 -25.42
CA PRO A 563 -5.00 -17.66 -24.29
C PRO A 563 -5.08 -16.27 -23.64
N TYR A 564 -5.48 -15.25 -24.39
CA TYR A 564 -5.50 -13.84 -23.96
C TYR A 564 -6.22 -13.62 -22.61
N GLU A 565 -7.47 -14.09 -22.48
CA GLU A 565 -8.28 -13.85 -21.28
C GLU A 565 -7.72 -14.53 -20.03
N ARG A 566 -7.23 -15.77 -20.17
CA ARG A 566 -6.62 -16.52 -19.06
C ARG A 566 -5.35 -15.82 -18.56
N LEU A 567 -4.45 -15.45 -19.47
CA LEU A 567 -3.23 -14.72 -19.13
C LEU A 567 -3.54 -13.35 -18.52
N ALA A 568 -4.55 -12.65 -19.03
CA ALA A 568 -4.97 -11.37 -18.48
C ALA A 568 -5.57 -11.48 -17.07
N SER A 569 -6.30 -12.55 -16.78
CA SER A 569 -6.77 -12.86 -15.43
C SER A 569 -5.59 -13.17 -14.50
N LEU A 570 -4.67 -14.04 -14.91
CA LEU A 570 -3.52 -14.47 -14.11
C LEU A 570 -2.56 -13.30 -13.81
N TRP A 571 -2.27 -12.45 -14.80
CA TRP A 571 -1.51 -11.22 -14.57
C TRP A 571 -2.18 -10.34 -13.53
N ARG A 572 -3.47 -10.00 -13.69
CA ARG A 572 -4.17 -9.13 -12.72
C ARG A 572 -4.14 -9.67 -11.30
N ARG A 573 -4.25 -11.00 -11.12
CA ARG A 573 -4.14 -11.66 -9.81
C ARG A 573 -2.73 -11.56 -9.22
N VAL A 574 -1.67 -11.75 -10.03
CA VAL A 574 -0.29 -11.54 -9.57
C VAL A 574 -0.06 -10.07 -9.22
N LEU A 575 -0.49 -9.14 -10.07
CA LEU A 575 -0.33 -7.70 -9.87
C LEU A 575 -1.06 -7.20 -8.61
N LEU A 576 -2.25 -7.74 -8.29
CA LEU A 576 -2.94 -7.44 -7.03
C LEU A 576 -2.08 -7.84 -5.82
N ASN A 577 -1.50 -9.03 -5.85
CA ASN A 577 -0.64 -9.51 -4.76
C ASN A 577 0.72 -8.78 -4.68
N GLN A 578 1.01 -7.86 -5.62
CA GLN A 578 2.17 -6.96 -5.59
C GLN A 578 1.89 -5.61 -4.93
N PHE A 579 0.69 -5.41 -4.38
CA PHE A 579 0.36 -4.23 -3.59
C PHE A 579 1.38 -4.01 -2.46
N HIS A 580 1.67 -2.74 -2.13
CA HIS A 580 2.75 -2.36 -1.23
C HIS A 580 2.60 -2.84 0.22
N ASP A 581 1.45 -3.37 0.64
CA ASP A 581 1.32 -4.05 1.93
C ASP A 581 1.17 -5.58 1.88
N ILE A 582 0.92 -6.13 0.69
CA ILE A 582 0.82 -7.59 0.50
C ILE A 582 2.20 -8.18 0.26
N LEU A 583 2.88 -7.73 -0.80
CA LEU A 583 4.17 -8.30 -1.19
C LEU A 583 5.28 -7.98 -0.18
N PRO A 584 5.40 -6.73 0.32
CA PRO A 584 6.35 -6.35 1.38
C PRO A 584 6.11 -7.05 2.72
N GLY A 585 4.99 -7.75 2.91
CA GLY A 585 4.81 -8.65 4.06
C GLY A 585 4.32 -7.97 5.33
N SER A 586 3.54 -6.90 5.17
CA SER A 586 3.16 -5.95 6.20
C SER A 586 1.67 -6.01 6.59
N SER A 587 1.00 -7.12 6.30
CA SER A 587 -0.43 -7.30 6.54
C SER A 587 -0.73 -8.34 7.62
N ILE A 588 -2.00 -8.45 8.01
CA ILE A 588 -2.46 -9.49 8.95
C ILE A 588 -2.30 -10.91 8.37
N ALA A 589 -2.29 -11.92 9.25
CA ALA A 589 -2.11 -13.33 8.87
C ALA A 589 -3.13 -13.81 7.83
N TRP A 590 -4.39 -13.31 7.88
CA TRP A 590 -5.39 -13.63 6.87
C TRP A 590 -4.91 -13.28 5.45
N VAL A 591 -4.37 -12.08 5.25
CA VAL A 591 -3.92 -11.59 3.94
C VAL A 591 -2.82 -12.49 3.36
N HIS A 592 -1.81 -12.82 4.16
CA HIS A 592 -0.70 -13.66 3.67
C HIS A 592 -1.14 -15.09 3.37
N ARG A 593 -2.00 -15.70 4.19
CA ARG A 593 -2.54 -17.03 3.88
C ARG A 593 -3.41 -17.03 2.63
N GLN A 594 -4.16 -15.96 2.39
CA GLN A 594 -4.91 -15.79 1.14
C GLN A 594 -3.96 -15.65 -0.06
N ALA A 595 -2.96 -14.77 0.02
CA ALA A 595 -1.98 -14.57 -1.04
C ALA A 595 -1.20 -15.86 -1.38
N GLU A 596 -0.75 -16.61 -0.36
CA GLU A 596 -0.06 -17.90 -0.56
C GLU A 596 -0.95 -18.93 -1.27
N ARG A 597 -2.23 -19.03 -0.89
CA ARG A 597 -3.19 -19.91 -1.56
C ARG A 597 -3.42 -19.48 -3.01
N GLU A 598 -3.63 -18.18 -3.24
CA GLU A 598 -3.83 -17.63 -4.58
C GLU A 598 -2.62 -17.87 -5.49
N TYR A 599 -1.39 -17.70 -4.98
CA TYR A 599 -0.19 -18.03 -5.74
C TYR A 599 -0.14 -19.51 -6.13
N GLY A 600 -0.51 -20.42 -5.22
CA GLY A 600 -0.59 -21.85 -5.53
C GLY A 600 -1.55 -22.16 -6.68
N GLU A 601 -2.73 -21.54 -6.70
CA GLU A 601 -3.71 -21.67 -7.79
C GLU A 601 -3.18 -21.07 -9.10
N ILE A 602 -2.56 -19.88 -9.04
CA ILE A 602 -1.95 -19.22 -10.20
C ILE A 602 -0.85 -20.10 -10.80
N HIS A 603 0.01 -20.68 -9.98
CA HIS A 603 1.10 -21.53 -10.43
C HIS A 603 0.56 -22.78 -11.14
N ALA A 604 -0.43 -23.45 -10.55
CA ALA A 604 -1.05 -24.63 -11.15
C ALA A 604 -1.69 -24.33 -12.52
N GLU A 605 -2.38 -23.18 -12.65
CA GLU A 605 -2.97 -22.78 -13.92
C GLU A 605 -1.91 -22.41 -14.97
N LEU A 606 -0.84 -21.72 -14.58
CA LEU A 606 0.26 -21.39 -15.49
C LEU A 606 1.03 -22.61 -15.95
N GLU A 607 1.32 -23.56 -15.05
CA GLU A 607 1.98 -24.82 -15.41
C GLU A 607 1.10 -25.64 -16.37
N THR A 608 -0.22 -25.63 -16.17
CA THR A 608 -1.18 -26.22 -17.12
C THR A 608 -1.11 -25.52 -18.48
N LEU A 609 -1.12 -24.18 -18.52
CA LEU A 609 -0.99 -23.41 -19.76
C LEU A 609 0.31 -23.70 -20.51
N ILE A 610 1.42 -23.78 -19.78
CA ILE A 610 2.74 -24.11 -20.33
C ILE A 610 2.71 -25.52 -20.91
N ALA A 611 2.21 -26.50 -20.16
CA ALA A 611 2.12 -27.90 -20.60
C ALA A 611 1.22 -28.05 -21.85
N GLU A 612 0.06 -27.39 -21.87
CA GLU A 612 -0.83 -27.35 -23.03
C GLU A 612 -0.14 -26.75 -24.26
N ALA A 613 0.53 -25.61 -24.11
CA ALA A 613 1.20 -24.94 -25.22
C ALA A 613 2.39 -25.75 -25.74
N ALA A 614 3.21 -26.27 -24.83
CA ALA A 614 4.35 -27.13 -25.12
C ALA A 614 3.92 -28.44 -25.82
N GLY A 615 2.84 -29.08 -25.34
CA GLY A 615 2.32 -30.32 -25.90
C GLY A 615 1.74 -30.20 -27.31
N ARG A 616 1.40 -28.98 -27.75
CA ARG A 616 0.95 -28.70 -29.14
C ARG A 616 2.10 -28.61 -30.14
N LEU A 617 3.36 -28.52 -29.68
CA LEU A 617 4.52 -28.41 -30.56
C LEU A 617 4.93 -29.79 -31.12
N PRO A 618 5.28 -29.89 -32.42
CA PRO A 618 5.66 -31.16 -33.03
C PRO A 618 6.91 -31.74 -32.34
N ALA A 619 6.86 -33.03 -32.03
CA ALA A 619 7.85 -33.79 -31.27
C ALA A 619 7.92 -33.58 -29.75
N GLY A 620 6.99 -32.83 -29.12
CA GLY A 620 6.77 -32.80 -27.66
C GLY A 620 8.04 -32.55 -26.80
N PRO A 621 8.25 -31.34 -26.25
CA PRO A 621 9.52 -31.01 -25.62
C PRO A 621 9.81 -31.84 -24.35
N ALA A 622 11.02 -32.40 -24.24
CA ALA A 622 11.49 -33.10 -23.03
C ALA A 622 12.08 -32.12 -22.00
N LEU A 623 12.78 -31.07 -22.47
CA LEU A 623 13.27 -29.94 -21.67
C LEU A 623 13.03 -28.63 -22.42
N LEU A 624 12.69 -27.58 -21.68
CA LEU A 624 12.35 -26.26 -22.21
C LEU A 624 13.32 -25.21 -21.65
N ASN A 625 13.89 -24.40 -22.54
CA ASN A 625 14.70 -23.25 -22.16
C ASN A 625 13.97 -21.96 -22.54
N ALA A 626 13.36 -21.32 -21.55
CA ALA A 626 12.72 -20.01 -21.71
C ALA A 626 13.71 -18.83 -21.60
N GLY A 627 14.99 -19.11 -21.37
CA GLY A 627 16.04 -18.11 -21.28
C GLY A 627 16.54 -17.63 -22.64
N PRO A 628 17.11 -16.42 -22.72
CA PRO A 628 17.61 -15.84 -23.96
C PRO A 628 18.99 -16.36 -24.39
N TYR A 629 19.60 -17.24 -23.59
CA TYR A 629 20.90 -17.84 -23.88
C TYR A 629 20.78 -19.36 -23.98
N ALA A 630 21.62 -19.98 -24.80
CA ALA A 630 21.77 -21.43 -24.81
C ALA A 630 22.29 -21.89 -23.45
N ARG A 631 21.73 -22.99 -22.92
CA ARG A 631 22.09 -23.56 -21.63
C ARG A 631 22.61 -24.97 -21.83
N ARG A 632 23.78 -25.24 -21.26
CA ARG A 632 24.33 -26.58 -21.07
C ARG A 632 24.62 -26.75 -19.59
N GLU A 633 23.81 -27.55 -18.91
CA GLU A 633 23.84 -27.63 -17.44
C GLU A 633 23.21 -28.93 -16.97
N VAL A 634 23.48 -29.28 -15.71
CA VAL A 634 22.81 -30.38 -15.04
C VAL A 634 21.45 -29.91 -14.54
N ALA A 635 20.38 -30.47 -15.11
CA ALA A 635 19.01 -30.26 -14.68
C ALA A 635 18.55 -31.41 -13.78
N VAL A 636 17.78 -31.10 -12.73
CA VAL A 636 17.20 -32.11 -11.83
C VAL A 636 15.72 -32.30 -12.17
N VAL A 637 15.35 -33.51 -12.61
CA VAL A 637 14.00 -33.86 -13.07
C VAL A 637 13.32 -34.89 -12.13
N PRO A 638 11.99 -35.02 -12.16
CA PRO A 638 11.27 -36.04 -11.38
C PRO A 638 11.76 -37.47 -11.71
N GLY A 639 11.70 -38.38 -10.73
CA GLY A 639 12.40 -39.67 -10.62
C GLY A 639 12.14 -40.79 -11.65
N SER A 640 11.98 -40.45 -12.93
CA SER A 640 12.02 -41.44 -14.01
C SER A 640 13.46 -41.82 -14.36
N ALA A 641 13.65 -43.06 -14.81
CA ALA A 641 14.93 -43.51 -15.35
C ALA A 641 15.15 -42.85 -16.72
N VAL A 642 16.05 -41.88 -16.76
CA VAL A 642 16.48 -41.21 -17.99
C VAL A 642 17.85 -41.76 -18.39
N PRO A 643 18.08 -42.17 -19.65
CA PRO A 643 19.39 -42.60 -20.12
C PRO A 643 20.47 -41.55 -19.82
N GLY A 644 21.61 -41.98 -19.28
CA GLY A 644 22.69 -41.07 -18.84
C GLY A 644 22.38 -40.26 -17.57
N GLY A 645 21.21 -40.44 -16.97
CA GLY A 645 20.81 -39.78 -15.74
C GLY A 645 21.43 -40.39 -14.48
N GLN A 646 21.75 -39.55 -13.51
CA GLN A 646 22.18 -39.92 -12.18
C GLN A 646 20.99 -39.87 -11.22
N ARG A 647 20.66 -40.99 -10.57
CA ARG A 647 19.64 -41.02 -9.52
C ARG A 647 20.19 -40.38 -8.25
N LEU A 648 19.42 -39.45 -7.67
CA LEU A 648 19.77 -38.74 -6.44
C LEU A 648 19.16 -39.40 -5.21
N ALA A 649 19.73 -39.13 -4.04
CA ALA A 649 19.29 -39.67 -2.76
C ALA A 649 17.84 -39.32 -2.38
N ASP A 650 17.34 -38.18 -2.86
CA ASP A 650 15.95 -37.72 -2.65
C ASP A 650 14.95 -38.31 -3.65
N GLY A 651 15.41 -39.19 -4.55
CA GLY A 651 14.59 -39.87 -5.54
C GLY A 651 14.42 -39.13 -6.87
N ARG A 652 14.96 -37.90 -7.03
CA ARG A 652 15.02 -37.20 -8.32
C ARG A 652 16.14 -37.76 -9.21
N THR A 653 16.19 -37.32 -10.47
CA THR A 653 17.24 -37.71 -11.42
C THR A 653 17.95 -36.45 -11.93
N ALA A 654 19.27 -36.37 -11.76
CA ALA A 654 20.10 -35.36 -12.43
C ALA A 654 20.41 -35.80 -13.86
N VAL A 655 20.21 -34.92 -14.84
CA VAL A 655 20.49 -35.17 -16.26
C VAL A 655 21.29 -34.00 -16.83
N LEU A 656 22.26 -34.29 -17.69
CA LEU A 656 22.95 -33.23 -18.42
C LEU A 656 22.07 -32.79 -19.59
N ALA A 657 21.69 -31.52 -19.61
CA ALA A 657 20.85 -30.93 -20.64
C ALA A 657 21.66 -30.00 -21.54
N GLU A 658 21.34 -29.98 -22.83
CA GLU A 658 21.80 -28.93 -23.74
C GLU A 658 20.63 -28.43 -24.58
N VAL A 659 20.27 -27.16 -24.38
CA VAL A 659 19.10 -26.55 -25.00
C VAL A 659 19.45 -25.16 -25.49
N ALA A 660 19.18 -24.88 -26.77
CA ALA A 660 19.36 -23.56 -27.35
C ALA A 660 18.50 -22.50 -26.65
N ALA A 661 18.82 -21.22 -26.85
CA ALA A 661 18.00 -20.12 -26.34
C ALA A 661 16.56 -20.20 -26.86
N LEU A 662 15.58 -19.98 -25.99
CA LEU A 662 14.15 -19.93 -26.36
C LEU A 662 13.69 -21.18 -27.15
N ALA A 663 14.20 -22.35 -26.78
CA ALA A 663 14.00 -23.59 -27.52
C ALA A 663 13.66 -24.76 -26.60
N SER A 664 13.24 -25.86 -27.22
CA SER A 664 13.19 -27.17 -26.59
C SER A 664 14.42 -28.00 -26.96
N GLY A 665 14.81 -28.92 -26.08
CA GLY A 665 15.96 -29.79 -26.28
C GLY A 665 15.86 -31.08 -25.47
N GLY A 666 16.97 -31.80 -25.40
CA GLY A 666 17.07 -33.11 -24.78
C GLY A 666 18.29 -33.27 -23.88
N THR A 667 18.52 -34.51 -23.47
CA THR A 667 19.66 -34.89 -22.63
C THR A 667 20.90 -35.22 -23.44
N VAL A 668 22.07 -35.05 -22.82
CA VAL A 668 23.38 -35.42 -23.33
C VAL A 668 23.90 -36.60 -22.53
N ASP A 669 24.57 -37.55 -23.20
CA ASP A 669 24.95 -38.84 -22.60
C ASP A 669 26.00 -38.74 -21.48
N ALA A 670 26.93 -37.78 -21.55
CA ALA A 670 28.02 -37.65 -20.58
C ALA A 670 28.55 -36.20 -20.45
N PRO A 671 29.03 -35.81 -19.25
CA PRO A 671 29.73 -34.55 -19.05
C PRO A 671 31.16 -34.59 -19.63
N ARG A 672 31.70 -33.43 -19.98
CA ARG A 672 33.10 -33.22 -20.39
C ARG A 672 34.06 -33.48 -19.23
N ALA A 673 33.68 -33.05 -18.04
CA ALA A 673 34.35 -33.31 -16.78
C ALA A 673 33.27 -33.61 -15.74
N GLY A 674 33.34 -34.80 -15.14
CA GLY A 674 32.41 -35.20 -14.08
C GLY A 674 32.77 -34.57 -12.74
N VAL A 675 31.82 -34.56 -11.82
CA VAL A 675 32.06 -34.21 -10.42
C VAL A 675 32.65 -35.40 -9.69
N THR A 676 33.57 -35.14 -8.77
CA THR A 676 34.12 -36.10 -7.82
C THR A 676 33.92 -35.57 -6.40
N ALA A 677 33.72 -36.47 -5.45
CA ALA A 677 33.60 -36.16 -4.04
C ALA A 677 34.54 -37.07 -3.25
N THR A 678 35.34 -36.50 -2.36
CA THR A 678 36.27 -37.26 -1.51
C THR A 678 36.18 -36.80 -0.07
N ALA A 679 36.26 -37.73 0.88
CA ALA A 679 36.30 -37.38 2.30
C ALA A 679 37.70 -36.87 2.67
N GLN A 680 37.77 -35.76 3.42
CA GLN A 680 39.02 -35.17 3.90
C GLN A 680 38.82 -34.52 5.27
N ASP A 681 39.66 -34.88 6.25
CA ASP A 681 39.71 -34.25 7.59
C ASP A 681 38.35 -34.10 8.32
N GLY A 682 37.46 -35.09 8.13
CA GLY A 682 36.11 -35.09 8.71
C GLY A 682 35.08 -34.25 7.95
N GLY A 683 35.46 -33.69 6.80
CA GLY A 683 34.60 -33.05 5.81
C GLY A 683 34.76 -33.67 4.42
N PHE A 684 34.52 -32.88 3.36
CA PHE A 684 34.48 -33.34 1.98
C PHE A 684 35.08 -32.33 1.00
N VAL A 685 35.75 -32.82 -0.04
CA VAL A 685 36.19 -32.04 -1.20
C VAL A 685 35.36 -32.44 -2.41
N LEU A 686 34.67 -31.45 -3.00
CA LEU A 686 33.91 -31.60 -4.23
C LEU A 686 34.66 -30.92 -5.37
N ASP A 687 34.94 -31.63 -6.46
CA ASP A 687 35.71 -31.11 -7.59
C ASP A 687 35.07 -31.53 -8.92
N ASN A 688 34.81 -30.57 -9.81
CA ASN A 688 34.26 -30.81 -11.14
C ASN A 688 35.21 -30.39 -12.29
N GLY A 689 36.49 -30.13 -11.97
CA GLY A 689 37.52 -29.65 -12.88
C GLY A 689 37.42 -28.14 -13.21
N VAL A 690 36.39 -27.46 -12.72
CA VAL A 690 36.15 -26.02 -12.93
C VAL A 690 36.22 -25.27 -11.60
N VAL A 691 35.65 -25.84 -10.54
CA VAL A 691 35.76 -25.39 -9.15
C VAL A 691 36.10 -26.56 -8.24
N THR A 692 36.91 -26.29 -7.22
CA THR A 692 37.13 -27.22 -6.09
C THR A 692 36.57 -26.59 -4.83
N VAL A 693 35.67 -27.28 -4.14
CA VAL A 693 34.98 -26.82 -2.93
C VAL A 693 35.37 -27.70 -1.75
N VAL A 694 35.86 -27.10 -0.68
CA VAL A 694 36.23 -27.80 0.56
C VAL A 694 35.22 -27.47 1.65
N VAL A 695 34.42 -28.47 2.01
CA VAL A 695 33.46 -28.43 3.12
C VAL A 695 34.13 -29.06 4.34
N ASP A 696 34.23 -28.35 5.45
CA ASP A 696 34.87 -28.86 6.66
C ASP A 696 33.90 -29.68 7.55
N ARG A 697 34.40 -30.20 8.67
CA ARG A 697 33.61 -30.95 9.67
C ARG A 697 32.46 -30.16 10.33
N ARG A 698 32.46 -28.83 10.18
CA ARG A 698 31.38 -27.94 10.66
C ARG A 698 30.32 -27.72 9.58
N GLY A 699 30.54 -28.24 8.37
CA GLY A 699 29.69 -28.01 7.20
C GLY A 699 29.83 -26.60 6.63
N LEU A 700 30.98 -25.94 6.86
CA LEU A 700 31.30 -24.62 6.33
C LEU A 700 32.24 -24.75 5.13
N LEU A 701 32.18 -23.78 4.20
CA LEU A 701 33.03 -23.77 3.02
C LEU A 701 34.32 -23.00 3.32
N THR A 702 35.41 -23.75 3.53
CA THR A 702 36.73 -23.17 3.84
C THR A 702 37.54 -22.81 2.60
N SER A 703 37.17 -23.36 1.44
CA SER A 703 37.75 -23.04 0.13
C SER A 703 36.70 -23.27 -0.96
N VAL A 704 36.66 -22.36 -1.93
CA VAL A 704 35.96 -22.44 -3.21
C VAL A 704 36.94 -21.91 -4.27
N TYR A 705 37.81 -22.78 -4.73
CA TYR A 705 38.86 -22.43 -5.68
C TYR A 705 38.30 -22.44 -7.11
N ASP A 706 38.37 -21.30 -7.81
CA ASP A 706 37.99 -21.18 -9.22
C ASP A 706 39.22 -21.46 -10.11
N HIS A 707 39.22 -22.59 -10.83
CA HIS A 707 40.33 -22.99 -11.70
C HIS A 707 40.45 -22.13 -12.96
N THR A 708 39.36 -21.48 -13.39
CA THR A 708 39.38 -20.58 -14.55
C THR A 708 40.03 -19.25 -14.18
N ALA A 709 39.64 -18.67 -13.04
CA ALA A 709 40.21 -17.42 -12.53
C ALA A 709 41.52 -17.64 -11.76
N ARG A 710 41.84 -18.88 -11.40
CA ARG A 710 43.02 -19.33 -10.64
C ARG A 710 43.16 -18.61 -9.30
N ARG A 711 42.04 -18.49 -8.58
CA ARG A 711 41.98 -17.77 -7.30
C ARG A 711 41.01 -18.42 -6.35
N GLU A 712 41.24 -18.15 -5.07
CA GLU A 712 40.30 -18.44 -4.01
C GLU A 712 39.15 -17.40 -4.03
N ALA A 713 37.94 -17.86 -3.75
CA ALA A 713 36.77 -16.99 -3.62
C ALA A 713 36.50 -16.61 -2.15
N ILE A 714 36.86 -17.47 -1.20
CA ILE A 714 36.70 -17.23 0.24
C ILE A 714 37.90 -16.45 0.81
N ALA A 715 37.65 -15.46 1.66
CA ALA A 715 38.72 -14.67 2.27
C ALA A 715 39.69 -15.54 3.10
N PRO A 716 41.01 -15.23 3.11
CA PRO A 716 41.98 -16.01 3.87
C PRO A 716 41.63 -16.18 5.35
N GLY A 717 41.59 -17.43 5.82
CA GLY A 717 41.28 -17.78 7.21
C GLY A 717 39.79 -17.71 7.58
N ALA A 718 38.91 -17.37 6.64
CA ALA A 718 37.47 -17.32 6.83
C ALA A 718 36.78 -18.58 6.29
N ALA A 719 35.46 -18.69 6.50
CA ALA A 719 34.64 -19.73 5.92
C ALA A 719 33.28 -19.16 5.48
N GLY A 720 32.81 -19.56 4.30
CA GLY A 720 31.46 -19.24 3.80
C GLY A 720 30.42 -20.25 4.26
N ASN A 721 29.17 -20.02 3.83
CA ASN A 721 28.01 -20.82 4.23
C ASN A 721 27.74 -20.83 5.75
N LEU A 722 28.11 -19.75 6.44
CA LEU A 722 27.86 -19.63 7.88
C LEU A 722 26.47 -19.05 8.12
N LEU A 723 25.58 -19.84 8.72
CA LEU A 723 24.29 -19.34 9.20
C LEU A 723 24.47 -18.53 10.48
N GLN A 724 23.87 -17.34 10.54
CA GLN A 724 23.93 -16.40 11.64
C GLN A 724 22.52 -16.00 12.08
N LEU A 725 22.26 -16.08 13.39
CA LEU A 725 21.04 -15.57 13.99
C LEU A 725 21.31 -14.20 14.62
N HIS A 726 20.40 -13.27 14.38
CA HIS A 726 20.42 -11.95 15.00
C HIS A 726 19.08 -11.67 15.69
N PRO A 727 19.07 -10.98 16.84
CA PRO A 727 17.82 -10.51 17.44
C PRO A 727 17.14 -9.50 16.51
N ASP A 728 15.82 -9.59 16.37
CA ASP A 728 15.00 -8.71 15.54
C ASP A 728 13.81 -8.19 16.36
N ASP A 729 14.06 -7.10 17.08
CA ASP A 729 13.09 -6.40 17.93
C ASP A 729 13.23 -4.90 17.67
N PRO A 730 12.73 -4.39 16.52
CA PRO A 730 12.82 -2.98 16.17
C PRO A 730 11.92 -2.11 17.06
N ASN A 731 12.26 -0.84 17.22
CA ASN A 731 11.52 0.07 18.11
C ASN A 731 10.03 0.22 17.74
N LEU A 732 9.72 0.21 16.44
CA LEU A 732 8.36 0.29 15.90
C LEU A 732 8.23 -0.61 14.68
N TRP A 733 7.01 -1.13 14.49
CA TRP A 733 6.60 -1.86 13.28
C TRP A 733 7.46 -3.10 12.96
N SER A 734 7.36 -4.14 13.79
CA SER A 734 8.19 -5.37 13.70
C SER A 734 8.20 -6.08 12.35
N ALA A 735 7.12 -6.01 11.56
CA ALA A 735 7.11 -6.60 10.22
C ALA A 735 7.73 -5.71 9.13
N TRP A 736 7.85 -4.41 9.39
CA TRP A 736 8.40 -3.43 8.45
C TRP A 736 9.88 -3.17 8.72
N ASN A 737 10.27 -2.95 9.97
CA ASN A 737 11.59 -2.45 10.31
C ASN A 737 12.57 -3.56 10.70
N ILE A 738 13.84 -3.26 10.49
CA ILE A 738 14.96 -3.96 11.12
C ILE A 738 15.99 -2.88 11.49
N ASP A 739 16.12 -2.63 12.79
CA ASP A 739 16.90 -1.50 13.31
C ASP A 739 18.39 -1.86 13.40
N THR A 740 19.28 -0.90 13.14
CA THR A 740 20.72 -1.13 12.96
C THR A 740 21.43 -1.95 14.05
N TYR A 741 20.93 -1.90 15.30
CA TYR A 741 21.47 -2.63 16.45
C TYR A 741 21.27 -4.16 16.37
N TYR A 742 20.45 -4.68 15.44
CA TYR A 742 20.37 -6.13 15.19
C TYR A 742 21.76 -6.72 14.85
N ARG A 743 22.67 -5.90 14.29
CA ARG A 743 24.04 -6.29 13.92
C ARG A 743 24.97 -6.47 15.12
N ASP A 744 24.67 -5.86 16.27
CA ASP A 744 25.57 -5.81 17.42
C ASP A 744 25.65 -7.14 18.16
N THR A 745 24.62 -7.98 18.02
CA THR A 745 24.58 -9.33 18.58
C THR A 745 24.38 -10.35 17.48
N VAL A 746 25.34 -11.28 17.37
CA VAL A 746 25.32 -12.34 16.36
C VAL A 746 25.55 -13.68 17.05
N ARG A 747 24.73 -14.67 16.72
CA ARG A 747 24.96 -16.06 17.08
C ARG A 747 25.27 -16.87 15.83
N ASP A 748 26.53 -17.26 15.71
CA ASP A 748 27.01 -18.15 14.66
C ASP A 748 26.50 -19.58 14.89
N LEU A 749 26.01 -20.22 13.84
CA LEU A 749 25.63 -21.63 13.82
C LEU A 749 26.77 -22.45 13.17
N ASP A 750 27.93 -22.46 13.83
CA ASP A 750 29.17 -23.06 13.35
C ASP A 750 29.39 -24.52 13.80
N THR A 751 28.40 -25.09 14.50
CA THR A 751 28.39 -26.48 14.94
C THR A 751 27.33 -27.24 14.17
N ALA A 752 27.73 -28.33 13.51
CA ALA A 752 26.82 -29.22 12.79
C ALA A 752 26.45 -30.43 13.64
N ASP A 753 25.18 -30.84 13.58
CA ASP A 753 24.71 -32.12 14.12
C ASP A 753 25.22 -33.27 13.25
N SER A 754 25.28 -33.04 11.93
CA SER A 754 25.88 -33.97 10.97
C SER A 754 26.33 -33.26 9.69
N VAL A 755 27.38 -33.81 9.06
CA VAL A 755 27.86 -33.45 7.73
C VAL A 755 28.03 -34.75 6.95
N THR A 756 27.21 -34.96 5.92
CA THR A 756 27.17 -36.23 5.19
C THR A 756 27.19 -36.02 3.69
N LEU A 757 27.99 -36.81 2.97
CA LEU A 757 27.90 -36.90 1.52
C LEU A 757 26.66 -37.73 1.16
N VAL A 758 25.70 -37.11 0.47
CA VAL A 758 24.43 -37.78 0.11
C VAL A 758 24.37 -38.16 -1.37
N ASP A 759 25.07 -37.43 -2.23
CA ASP A 759 25.20 -37.74 -3.66
C ASP A 759 26.66 -37.65 -4.07
N GLU A 760 27.16 -38.65 -4.80
CA GLU A 760 28.58 -38.77 -5.20
C GLU A 760 28.76 -39.13 -6.69
N GLY A 761 27.74 -38.91 -7.51
CA GLY A 761 27.77 -39.29 -8.91
C GLY A 761 28.44 -38.24 -9.83
N PRO A 762 28.69 -38.61 -11.10
CA PRO A 762 29.49 -37.80 -12.02
C PRO A 762 28.80 -36.54 -12.51
N LEU A 763 27.47 -36.40 -12.35
CA LEU A 763 26.73 -35.20 -12.74
C LEU A 763 26.54 -34.22 -11.58
N LEU A 764 26.36 -34.74 -10.37
CA LEU A 764 26.06 -33.92 -9.19
C LEU A 764 26.66 -34.60 -7.94
N ALA A 765 27.43 -33.84 -7.17
CA ALA A 765 27.78 -34.22 -5.81
C ALA A 765 27.12 -33.26 -4.81
N SER A 766 26.64 -33.80 -3.70
CA SER A 766 25.92 -33.03 -2.67
C SER A 766 26.34 -33.43 -1.27
N VAL A 767 26.71 -32.44 -0.47
CA VAL A 767 26.96 -32.59 0.98
C VAL A 767 25.77 -32.01 1.73
N ARG A 768 25.16 -32.83 2.57
CA ARG A 768 24.08 -32.46 3.46
C ARG A 768 24.61 -32.10 4.85
N VAL A 769 24.25 -30.92 5.33
CA VAL A 769 24.62 -30.41 6.65
C VAL A 769 23.36 -30.20 7.46
N GLU A 770 23.28 -30.81 8.64
CA GLU A 770 22.19 -30.58 9.59
C GLU A 770 22.66 -29.77 10.79
N ARG A 771 21.82 -28.82 11.23
CA ARG A 771 22.01 -28.06 12.46
C ARG A 771 20.69 -27.92 13.21
N SER A 772 20.79 -27.82 14.53
CA SER A 772 19.67 -27.54 15.41
C SER A 772 20.01 -26.34 16.29
N CYS A 773 19.09 -25.40 16.42
CA CYS A 773 19.23 -24.27 17.32
C CYS A 773 17.86 -23.87 17.87
N GLY A 774 17.73 -23.82 19.19
CA GLY A 774 16.45 -23.54 19.83
C GLY A 774 15.43 -24.60 19.47
N SER A 775 14.31 -24.17 18.88
CA SER A 775 13.26 -25.08 18.37
C SER A 775 13.35 -25.28 16.86
N SER A 776 14.33 -24.67 16.20
CA SER A 776 14.49 -24.67 14.74
C SER A 776 15.49 -25.72 14.26
N ARG A 777 15.23 -26.26 13.07
CA ARG A 777 16.10 -27.21 12.37
C ARG A 777 16.49 -26.66 11.01
N PHE A 778 17.77 -26.75 10.68
CA PHE A 778 18.35 -26.25 9.44
C PHE A 778 19.01 -27.41 8.71
N VAL A 779 18.60 -27.63 7.45
CA VAL A 779 19.22 -28.60 6.56
C VAL A 779 19.74 -27.85 5.34
N GLN A 780 21.05 -27.91 5.13
CA GLN A 780 21.69 -27.32 3.95
C GLN A 780 22.21 -28.42 3.03
N HIS A 781 22.00 -28.27 1.73
CA HIS A 781 22.60 -29.10 0.70
C HIS A 781 23.56 -28.26 -0.11
N ILE A 782 24.86 -28.57 -0.01
CA ILE A 782 25.94 -27.93 -0.76
C ILE A 782 26.18 -28.79 -2.00
N GLU A 783 25.78 -28.27 -3.16
CA GLU A 783 25.73 -29.00 -4.43
C GLU A 783 26.73 -28.41 -5.43
N VAL A 784 27.51 -29.30 -6.05
CA VAL A 784 28.39 -28.99 -7.18
C VAL A 784 27.98 -29.88 -8.34
N THR A 785 27.76 -29.28 -9.51
CA THR A 785 27.34 -30.00 -10.72
C THR A 785 28.43 -30.01 -11.78
N ALA A 786 28.39 -31.01 -12.66
CA ALA A 786 29.36 -31.15 -13.75
C ALA A 786 29.34 -29.92 -14.66
N GLU A 787 30.52 -29.51 -15.14
CA GLU A 787 30.72 -28.37 -16.05
C GLU A 787 30.25 -26.99 -15.53
N SER A 788 29.87 -26.87 -14.25
CA SER A 788 29.37 -25.62 -13.66
C SER A 788 30.46 -24.85 -12.92
N ARG A 789 30.40 -23.51 -12.98
CA ARG A 789 31.21 -22.61 -12.13
C ARG A 789 30.50 -22.24 -10.82
N GLN A 790 29.27 -22.70 -10.62
CA GLN A 790 28.42 -22.32 -9.52
C GLN A 790 28.43 -23.38 -8.42
N VAL A 791 28.50 -22.92 -7.17
CA VAL A 791 28.19 -23.72 -5.97
C VAL A 791 26.77 -23.36 -5.55
N THR A 792 25.91 -24.37 -5.39
CA THR A 792 24.52 -24.17 -4.97
C THR A 792 24.38 -24.56 -3.51
N VAL A 793 23.77 -23.70 -2.69
CA VAL A 793 23.36 -24.05 -1.32
C VAL A 793 21.84 -23.99 -1.23
N ARG A 794 21.22 -25.16 -1.15
CA ARG A 794 19.76 -25.29 -0.93
C ARG A 794 19.49 -25.43 0.55
N ASN A 795 18.58 -24.62 1.09
CA ASN A 795 18.25 -24.60 2.51
C ASN A 795 16.81 -25.07 2.72
N ASP A 796 16.63 -26.15 3.49
CA ASP A 796 15.34 -26.59 4.02
C ASP A 796 15.33 -26.28 5.52
N ILE A 797 14.50 -25.31 5.92
CA ILE A 797 14.50 -24.76 7.28
C ILE A 797 13.12 -24.93 7.90
N ASP A 798 13.07 -25.66 9.02
CA ASP A 798 11.95 -25.62 9.94
C ASP A 798 12.20 -24.47 10.93
N TRP A 799 11.57 -23.34 10.66
CA TRP A 799 11.79 -22.09 11.38
C TRP A 799 10.74 -21.91 12.49
N GLN A 800 11.19 -21.94 13.74
CA GLN A 800 10.36 -21.80 14.94
C GLN A 800 10.79 -20.65 15.87
N GLU A 801 11.86 -19.92 15.52
CA GLU A 801 12.30 -18.75 16.28
C GLU A 801 11.35 -17.57 16.10
N ARG A 802 11.32 -16.68 17.10
CA ARG A 802 10.56 -15.44 17.12
C ARG A 802 11.52 -14.27 17.27
N ASP A 803 11.14 -13.11 16.73
CA ASP A 803 11.87 -11.86 16.90
C ASP A 803 13.37 -12.05 16.59
N THR A 804 13.64 -12.77 15.49
CA THR A 804 14.97 -13.21 15.07
C THR A 804 15.05 -13.17 13.55
N VAL A 805 16.18 -12.71 13.00
CA VAL A 805 16.49 -12.81 11.57
C VAL A 805 17.64 -13.81 11.35
N LEU A 806 17.49 -14.65 10.34
CA LEU A 806 18.53 -15.57 9.87
C LEU A 806 19.26 -14.98 8.66
N LYS A 807 20.58 -14.97 8.71
CA LYS A 807 21.46 -14.58 7.59
C LYS A 807 22.45 -15.68 7.25
N ALA A 808 22.94 -15.68 6.02
CA ALA A 808 24.04 -16.53 5.58
C ALA A 808 25.24 -15.65 5.23
N ALA A 809 26.33 -15.78 5.98
CA ALA A 809 27.54 -15.01 5.79
C ALA A 809 28.50 -15.68 4.79
N TRP A 810 29.03 -14.85 3.88
CA TRP A 810 29.96 -15.23 2.83
C TRP A 810 31.12 -14.23 2.78
N PRO A 811 32.18 -14.44 3.56
CA PRO A 811 33.37 -13.58 3.52
C PRO A 811 34.15 -13.87 2.22
N LEU A 812 33.94 -13.02 1.21
CA LEU A 812 34.59 -13.15 -0.09
C LEU A 812 35.97 -12.46 -0.10
N ASP A 813 36.93 -13.02 -0.82
CA ASP A 813 38.26 -12.42 -1.05
C ASP A 813 38.20 -11.27 -2.08
N VAL A 814 37.28 -10.32 -1.89
CA VAL A 814 37.03 -9.22 -2.80
C VAL A 814 37.09 -7.91 -2.04
N HIS A 815 38.00 -7.03 -2.45
CA HIS A 815 38.07 -5.66 -1.97
C HIS A 815 37.60 -4.71 -3.09
N ALA A 816 36.37 -4.20 -2.97
CA ALA A 816 35.76 -3.29 -3.94
C ALA A 816 35.12 -2.12 -3.21
N GLU A 817 35.19 -0.91 -3.78
CA GLU A 817 34.54 0.29 -3.24
C GLU A 817 33.02 0.29 -3.41
N ARG A 818 32.50 -0.57 -4.30
CA ARG A 818 31.08 -0.65 -4.64
C ARG A 818 30.65 -2.08 -4.95
N GLU A 819 29.41 -2.38 -4.65
CA GLU A 819 28.69 -3.54 -5.14
C GLU A 819 27.73 -3.16 -6.27
N SER A 820 27.40 -4.12 -7.14
CA SER A 820 26.36 -3.97 -8.16
C SER A 820 25.19 -4.87 -7.80
N ALA A 821 24.08 -4.27 -7.40
CA ALA A 821 22.83 -4.98 -7.10
C ALA A 821 21.93 -4.99 -8.33
N GLU A 822 21.45 -6.17 -8.74
CA GLU A 822 20.44 -6.30 -9.79
C GLU A 822 19.15 -5.60 -9.34
N ILE A 823 18.61 -4.78 -10.23
CA ILE A 823 17.29 -4.20 -10.12
C ILE A 823 16.53 -4.46 -11.43
N GLN A 824 15.31 -3.93 -11.54
CA GLN A 824 14.51 -4.03 -12.74
C GLN A 824 15.29 -3.47 -13.95
N PHE A 825 15.51 -4.31 -14.96
CA PHE A 825 16.17 -3.94 -16.23
C PHE A 825 17.59 -3.36 -16.11
N GLY A 826 18.31 -3.60 -15.00
CA GLY A 826 19.69 -3.14 -14.87
C GLY A 826 20.29 -3.37 -13.49
N HIS A 827 21.27 -2.53 -13.12
CA HIS A 827 21.95 -2.61 -11.83
C HIS A 827 22.10 -1.22 -11.22
N VAL A 828 22.06 -1.14 -9.89
CA VAL A 828 22.47 0.03 -9.12
C VAL A 828 23.81 -0.27 -8.44
N GLN A 829 24.70 0.73 -8.43
CA GLN A 829 25.94 0.64 -7.67
C GLN A 829 25.74 1.25 -6.29
N ARG A 830 26.03 0.49 -5.25
CA ARG A 830 26.01 0.96 -3.85
C ARG A 830 27.41 0.90 -3.25
N PRO A 831 27.79 1.86 -2.41
CA PRO A 831 29.07 1.80 -1.71
C PRO A 831 29.10 0.63 -0.73
N THR A 832 30.28 0.05 -0.53
CA THR A 832 30.53 -1.03 0.45
C THR A 832 31.09 -0.49 1.78
N HIS A 833 30.99 0.83 2.00
CA HIS A 833 31.51 1.57 3.14
C HIS A 833 30.47 2.56 3.65
N GLU A 834 30.59 3.02 4.90
CA GLU A 834 29.59 3.89 5.57
C GLU A 834 30.12 5.34 5.77
N ASN A 835 30.75 5.93 4.75
CA ASN A 835 31.45 7.23 4.87
C ASN A 835 30.53 8.45 5.08
N THR A 836 29.32 8.40 4.54
CA THR A 836 28.31 9.46 4.69
C THR A 836 27.05 8.91 5.36
N SER A 837 26.19 9.80 5.87
CA SER A 837 24.89 9.40 6.43
C SER A 837 23.98 8.72 5.39
N TRP A 838 24.16 9.00 4.10
CA TRP A 838 23.45 8.32 3.01
C TRP A 838 23.98 6.91 2.75
N ASP A 839 25.28 6.70 2.96
CA ASP A 839 25.91 5.38 2.81
C ASP A 839 25.57 4.49 4.01
N ALA A 840 25.66 5.04 5.23
CA ALA A 840 25.34 4.33 6.48
C ALA A 840 23.86 3.89 6.57
N ALA A 841 22.97 4.55 5.82
CA ALA A 841 21.57 4.20 5.79
C ALA A 841 21.27 2.94 4.96
N ARG A 842 22.20 2.42 4.15
CA ARG A 842 21.94 1.39 3.14
C ARG A 842 22.10 -0.05 3.60
#